data_AF-A0A9Q5I5T3-F1
#
_entry.id   AF-A0A9Q5I5T3-F1
#
_cell.length_a   1.000
_cell.length_b   1.000
_cell.length_c   1.000
_cell.angle_alpha   90.00
_cell.angle_beta   90.00
_cell.angle_gamma   90.00
#
_symmetry.space_group_name_H-M   'P 1'
#
loop_
_entity.id
_entity.type
_entity.pdbx_description
1 polymer ?
#
loop_
_entity_poly.entity_id
_entity_poly.type
_entity_poly.pdbx_seq_one_letter_code
_entity_poly.pdbx_strand_id
1 'polypeptide(L)'
;MLAASSSRLCSRGLATAAKKRGLHDLTTTASRKPIVSYGPPGRSAVTGHTVTVFGSTGFLARYLISKIAKSGTRVIVPYRDEDEKRHLKVMGDLGQIIPLEWDLRNEQQTVECLRHSDTVYNLVGRNYETKNFDFYDVHVKGAESIARIAAENGVDNFIHVSHLNAAEDSPSQFYASKYEGELAVREAFPSSTIVRPGTLFGYEDRLLTNMARWPIWWKLNHGQTKIRPVHVMDVAQALNNLLSMPPLGRTISLPGPSTLTYQYLLELIASVTYQPISKAPVLPKPVAHWLAKGTKYVWWQTVCPDEVERRFIDDVDTPGDWDLVDVVPDEIETFALKYLKMFRSGENYSRPLILPRERPFARLNNTDVEIEALTLTGSKSVTSSSSSASECHSEESDGSSSSSTSSESESDSDSELGEVSQDYLNSLLEKAKEDLRMRTQEKGKGKGRAFGEEEDEIRLGDEQEDDAKELPQLEPGSLPPGYFDFKDSDTKKPPELRDIDAERLDGIASSSSAPAATPAPPELGKDGRKLAKKEKKQLKKRTAGPQWFDLPAPDSAELPRLYREVEALRLRNAMDPKRFYRREPGEGKGIKGLPEYFAIGTVVTTSTPFGTTSGDNLPRAERKRNLVDELVADSEAKRYAKRKFEDLQKVRGARGRGTLAKRFGSRKPKW
;
A
#
# COMPACT_ATOMS: atom_id res chain seq x y z
N MET A 1 -47.93 -13.42 18.65
CA MET A 1 -48.23 -14.86 18.64
C MET A 1 -48.20 -15.34 17.20
N LEU A 2 -47.37 -16.37 16.93
CA LEU A 2 -47.41 -17.31 15.80
C LEU A 2 -47.17 -16.70 14.39
N ALA A 3 -45.98 -16.93 13.83
CA ALA A 3 -45.64 -18.06 12.95
C ALA A 3 -45.87 -17.69 11.47
N ALA A 4 -44.79 -17.45 10.72
CA ALA A 4 -44.17 -18.42 9.80
C ALA A 4 -44.81 -18.38 8.40
N SER A 5 -44.16 -17.65 7.48
CA SER A 5 -44.36 -17.76 6.04
C SER A 5 -43.05 -18.17 5.40
N SER A 6 -42.95 -19.45 5.06
CA SER A 6 -41.86 -20.09 4.35
C SER A 6 -42.08 -19.97 2.84
N SER A 7 -41.52 -18.93 2.23
CA SER A 7 -41.39 -18.85 0.76
C SER A 7 -40.09 -19.49 0.31
N ARG A 8 -40.23 -20.64 -0.35
CA ARG A 8 -39.15 -21.41 -0.99
C ARG A 8 -38.54 -20.57 -2.12
N LEU A 9 -37.29 -20.15 -1.96
CA LEU A 9 -36.49 -19.59 -3.03
C LEU A 9 -35.91 -20.72 -3.87
N CYS A 10 -36.27 -20.70 -5.15
CA CYS A 10 -35.70 -21.51 -6.21
C CYS A 10 -34.19 -21.23 -6.30
N SER A 11 -33.38 -22.21 -5.90
CA SER A 11 -31.93 -22.14 -6.01
C SER A 11 -31.50 -22.30 -7.48
N ARG A 12 -31.30 -21.19 -8.18
CA ARG A 12 -30.39 -21.17 -9.34
C ARG A 12 -28.97 -21.24 -8.78
N GLY A 13 -28.49 -22.47 -8.55
CA GLY A 13 -27.10 -22.70 -8.21
C GLY A 13 -26.20 -22.21 -9.34
N LEU A 14 -25.44 -21.14 -9.10
CA LEU A 14 -24.26 -20.84 -9.90
C LEU A 14 -23.19 -21.88 -9.55
N ALA A 15 -23.23 -23.01 -10.26
CA ALA A 15 -22.09 -23.90 -10.34
C ALA A 15 -20.94 -23.10 -10.97
N THR A 16 -19.95 -22.71 -10.16
CA THR A 16 -18.66 -22.30 -10.68
C THR A 16 -18.04 -23.53 -11.33
N ALA A 17 -18.29 -23.68 -12.63
CA ALA A 17 -17.64 -24.69 -13.43
C ALA A 17 -16.12 -24.51 -13.29
N ALA A 18 -15.47 -25.46 -12.61
CA ALA A 18 -14.02 -25.58 -12.67
C ALA A 18 -13.66 -25.75 -14.14
N LYS A 19 -13.22 -24.66 -14.80
CA LYS A 19 -12.71 -24.71 -16.17
C LYS A 19 -11.63 -25.79 -16.19
N LYS A 20 -11.88 -26.87 -16.94
CA LYS A 20 -10.82 -27.81 -17.31
C LYS A 20 -9.79 -26.98 -18.08
N ARG A 21 -8.59 -26.82 -17.50
CA ARG A 21 -7.46 -26.15 -18.14
C ARG A 21 -7.21 -26.85 -19.48
N GLY A 22 -7.45 -26.15 -20.58
CA GLY A 22 -7.04 -26.67 -21.88
C GLY A 22 -5.55 -26.46 -22.07
N LEU A 23 -4.96 -27.22 -23.00
CA LEU A 23 -3.57 -27.10 -23.44
C LEU A 23 -3.19 -25.66 -23.88
N HIS A 24 -4.19 -24.82 -24.15
CA HIS A 24 -4.09 -23.42 -24.56
C HIS A 24 -3.75 -22.42 -23.43
N ASP A 25 -3.77 -22.83 -22.17
CA ASP A 25 -3.41 -21.98 -21.01
C ASP A 25 -1.91 -22.06 -20.64
N LEU A 26 -1.14 -22.86 -21.39
CA LEU A 26 0.32 -22.97 -21.26
C LEU A 26 0.95 -21.96 -22.20
N THR A 27 1.44 -20.85 -21.65
CA THR A 27 2.38 -20.00 -22.40
C THR A 27 3.75 -20.66 -22.36
N THR A 28 4.37 -20.83 -23.52
CA THR A 28 5.75 -21.35 -23.61
C THR A 28 6.66 -20.19 -23.92
N THR A 29 7.74 -20.05 -23.17
CA THR A 29 8.76 -19.03 -23.47
C THR A 29 9.59 -19.43 -24.69
N ALA A 30 10.49 -18.54 -25.15
CA ALA A 30 11.43 -18.86 -26.23
C ALA A 30 12.26 -20.13 -25.92
N SER A 31 12.57 -20.35 -24.64
CA SER A 31 13.21 -21.55 -24.06
C SER A 31 12.32 -22.81 -24.02
N ARG A 32 11.07 -22.73 -24.51
CA ARG A 32 10.03 -23.79 -24.50
C ARG A 32 9.67 -24.30 -23.10
N LYS A 33 10.03 -23.58 -22.05
CA LYS A 33 9.60 -23.87 -20.69
C LYS A 33 8.11 -23.48 -20.54
N PRO A 34 7.24 -24.39 -20.09
CA PRO A 34 5.83 -24.06 -19.85
C PRO A 34 5.71 -23.18 -18.61
N ILE A 35 5.14 -22.00 -18.77
CA ILE A 35 4.80 -21.09 -17.68
C ILE A 35 3.38 -21.41 -17.23
N VAL A 36 3.26 -21.83 -15.96
CA VAL A 36 1.97 -22.17 -15.36
C VAL A 36 1.57 -21.07 -14.40
N SER A 37 0.52 -20.33 -14.76
CA SER A 37 -0.11 -19.37 -13.86
C SER A 37 -1.18 -20.06 -13.00
N TYR A 38 -1.37 -19.56 -11.77
CA TYR A 38 -2.35 -20.07 -10.82
C TYR A 38 -2.95 -18.94 -9.98
N GLY A 39 -4.27 -19.06 -9.75
CA GLY A 39 -5.03 -18.14 -8.91
C GLY A 39 -5.50 -16.89 -9.65
N PRO A 40 -6.44 -16.13 -9.04
CA PRO A 40 -6.80 -14.81 -9.54
C PRO A 40 -5.60 -13.87 -9.45
N PRO A 41 -5.44 -12.89 -10.37
CA PRO A 41 -4.30 -11.97 -10.35
C PRO A 41 -4.25 -11.19 -9.03
N GLY A 42 -3.08 -11.18 -8.39
CA GLY A 42 -2.90 -10.53 -7.09
C GLY A 42 -1.65 -10.98 -6.35
N ARG A 43 -1.47 -10.48 -5.12
CA ARG A 43 -0.24 -10.65 -4.33
C ARG A 43 0.13 -12.12 -4.07
N SER A 44 -0.87 -12.97 -3.85
CA SER A 44 -0.70 -14.40 -3.57
C SER A 44 -0.93 -15.28 -4.81
N ALA A 45 -1.14 -14.67 -5.98
CA ALA A 45 -1.19 -15.39 -7.24
C ALA A 45 0.21 -15.94 -7.58
N VAL A 46 0.25 -16.85 -8.54
CA VAL A 46 1.51 -17.30 -9.13
C VAL A 46 1.40 -17.05 -10.62
N THR A 47 2.25 -16.18 -11.17
CA THR A 47 2.29 -15.95 -12.63
C THR A 47 3.09 -17.04 -13.35
N GLY A 48 3.95 -17.74 -12.63
CA GLY A 48 4.87 -18.75 -13.18
C GLY A 48 6.21 -18.17 -13.64
N HIS A 49 6.31 -16.85 -13.78
CA HIS A 49 7.56 -16.16 -14.12
C HIS A 49 8.51 -16.08 -12.92
N THR A 50 9.80 -16.21 -13.19
CA THR A 50 10.88 -15.88 -12.24
C THR A 50 11.74 -14.77 -12.81
N VAL A 51 11.83 -13.67 -12.07
CA VAL A 51 12.50 -12.44 -12.52
C VAL A 51 13.72 -12.15 -11.64
N THR A 52 14.86 -11.81 -12.23
CA THR A 52 16.00 -11.23 -11.49
C THR A 52 16.10 -9.74 -11.77
N VAL A 53 16.22 -8.92 -10.71
CA VAL A 53 16.35 -7.46 -10.85
C VAL A 53 17.70 -7.01 -10.31
N PHE A 54 18.69 -6.83 -11.18
CA PHE A 54 19.95 -6.21 -10.80
C PHE A 54 19.77 -4.72 -10.52
N GLY A 55 20.45 -4.20 -9.50
CA GLY A 55 20.20 -2.84 -8.99
C GLY A 55 18.93 -2.72 -8.15
N SER A 56 18.48 -3.83 -7.54
CA SER A 56 17.22 -3.90 -6.80
C SER A 56 17.08 -2.92 -5.63
N THR A 57 18.19 -2.47 -5.03
CA THR A 57 18.19 -1.50 -3.93
C THR A 57 18.01 -0.05 -4.40
N GLY A 58 17.99 0.18 -5.72
CA GLY A 58 17.87 1.49 -6.33
C GLY A 58 16.46 2.11 -6.24
N PHE A 59 16.38 3.38 -6.63
CA PHE A 59 15.14 4.17 -6.64
C PHE A 59 14.05 3.53 -7.53
N LEU A 60 14.33 3.34 -8.82
CA LEU A 60 13.39 2.75 -9.78
C LEU A 60 13.02 1.30 -9.44
N ALA A 61 14.01 0.52 -9.00
CA ALA A 61 13.86 -0.91 -8.79
C ALA A 61 12.84 -1.27 -7.70
N ARG A 62 12.77 -0.50 -6.62
CA ARG A 62 11.73 -0.69 -5.58
C ARG A 62 10.32 -0.65 -6.16
N TYR A 63 10.06 0.28 -7.08
CA TYR A 63 8.74 0.45 -7.68
C TYR A 63 8.44 -0.67 -8.66
N LEU A 64 9.44 -1.07 -9.47
CA LEU A 64 9.33 -2.23 -10.34
C LEU A 64 9.05 -3.51 -9.54
N ILE A 65 9.85 -3.80 -8.52
CA ILE A 65 9.70 -4.98 -7.66
C ILE A 65 8.33 -4.96 -6.97
N SER A 66 7.87 -3.79 -6.50
CA SER A 66 6.54 -3.66 -5.92
C SER A 66 5.43 -3.99 -6.92
N LYS A 67 5.56 -3.61 -8.19
CA LYS A 67 4.56 -3.92 -9.24
C LYS A 67 4.59 -5.40 -9.60
N ILE A 68 5.77 -5.95 -9.84
CA ILE A 68 5.98 -7.37 -10.20
C ILE A 68 5.52 -8.30 -9.05
N ALA A 69 5.92 -8.00 -7.81
CA ALA A 69 5.56 -8.82 -6.66
C ALA A 69 4.06 -8.71 -6.31
N LYS A 70 3.41 -7.57 -6.59
CA LYS A 70 1.96 -7.41 -6.43
C LYS A 70 1.17 -8.28 -7.43
N SER A 71 1.75 -8.60 -8.58
CA SER A 71 1.18 -9.53 -9.57
C SER A 71 1.34 -11.00 -9.17
N GLY A 72 2.12 -11.31 -8.13
CA GLY A 72 2.39 -12.69 -7.71
C GLY A 72 3.56 -13.36 -8.43
N THR A 73 4.44 -12.57 -9.06
CA THR A 73 5.64 -13.05 -9.73
C THR A 73 6.78 -13.21 -8.73
N ARG A 74 7.59 -14.27 -8.90
CA ARG A 74 8.77 -14.51 -8.06
C ARG A 74 9.92 -13.61 -8.49
N VAL A 75 10.49 -12.88 -7.54
CA VAL A 75 11.56 -11.90 -7.77
C VAL A 75 12.82 -12.28 -6.99
N ILE A 76 13.90 -12.52 -7.71
CA ILE A 76 15.26 -12.65 -7.19
C ILE A 76 15.85 -11.24 -7.09
N VAL A 77 16.29 -10.88 -5.89
CA VAL A 77 16.74 -9.54 -5.49
C VAL A 77 18.23 -9.62 -5.14
N PRO A 78 19.12 -9.49 -6.14
CA PRO A 78 20.55 -9.44 -5.91
C PRO A 78 20.92 -8.14 -5.19
N TYR A 79 21.45 -8.24 -3.96
CA TYR A 79 21.88 -7.11 -3.14
C TYR A 79 23.39 -7.15 -2.78
N ARG A 80 23.96 -5.98 -2.52
CA ARG A 80 25.32 -5.82 -1.97
C ARG A 80 25.30 -5.55 -0.47
N ASP A 81 24.45 -4.62 -0.05
CA ASP A 81 24.32 -4.22 1.36
C ASP A 81 23.06 -4.82 1.99
N GLU A 82 23.21 -5.45 3.16
CA GLU A 82 22.13 -6.22 3.79
C GLU A 82 20.95 -5.35 4.24
N ASP A 83 21.21 -4.14 4.73
CA ASP A 83 20.17 -3.24 5.24
C ASP A 83 19.29 -2.67 4.12
N GLU A 84 19.86 -2.42 2.93
CA GLU A 84 19.15 -1.79 1.82
C GLU A 84 18.00 -2.66 1.31
N LYS A 85 18.14 -3.99 1.34
CA LYS A 85 17.11 -4.92 0.82
C LYS A 85 15.88 -5.07 1.73
N ARG A 86 15.95 -4.58 2.98
CA ARG A 86 14.96 -4.89 4.02
C ARG A 86 13.53 -4.47 3.66
N HIS A 87 13.38 -3.32 3.03
CA HIS A 87 12.07 -2.77 2.65
C HIS A 87 11.41 -3.57 1.51
N LEU A 88 12.20 -4.24 0.67
CA LEU A 88 11.69 -5.05 -0.44
C LEU A 88 10.97 -6.29 0.06
N LYS A 89 11.40 -6.90 1.17
CA LYS A 89 10.84 -8.16 1.70
C LYS A 89 9.32 -8.12 1.93
N VAL A 90 8.74 -6.94 2.19
CA VAL A 90 7.31 -6.76 2.50
C VAL A 90 6.46 -6.67 1.23
N MET A 91 7.07 -6.37 0.08
CA MET A 91 6.34 -6.07 -1.16
C MET A 91 5.65 -7.29 -1.79
N GLY A 92 6.18 -8.49 -1.54
CA GLY A 92 5.67 -9.76 -2.07
C GLY A 92 5.17 -10.67 -0.98
N ASP A 93 4.48 -11.74 -1.37
CA ASP A 93 4.09 -12.80 -0.44
C ASP A 93 5.28 -13.66 -0.02
N LEU A 94 5.07 -14.55 0.95
CA LEU A 94 6.11 -15.43 1.45
C LEU A 94 6.73 -16.25 0.31
N GLY A 95 8.06 -16.25 0.22
CA GLY A 95 8.81 -16.98 -0.80
C GLY A 95 8.83 -16.33 -2.18
N GLN A 96 8.09 -15.24 -2.41
CA GLN A 96 8.12 -14.52 -3.69
C GLN A 96 9.37 -13.66 -3.85
N ILE A 97 9.84 -13.03 -2.77
CA ILE A 97 11.03 -12.16 -2.80
C ILE A 97 12.21 -12.92 -2.20
N ILE A 98 13.19 -13.23 -3.05
CA ILE A 98 14.36 -14.03 -2.71
C ILE A 98 15.60 -13.13 -2.78
N PRO A 99 16.11 -12.61 -1.65
CA PRO A 99 17.34 -11.83 -1.64
C PRO A 99 18.56 -12.74 -1.78
N LEU A 100 19.45 -12.46 -2.72
CA LEU A 100 20.75 -13.13 -2.92
C LEU A 100 21.89 -12.13 -2.86
N GLU A 101 23.00 -12.50 -2.24
CA GLU A 101 24.18 -11.65 -2.19
C GLU A 101 24.95 -11.73 -3.51
N TRP A 102 25.40 -10.60 -4.03
CA TRP A 102 26.20 -10.55 -5.24
C TRP A 102 27.14 -9.34 -5.25
N ASP A 103 28.22 -9.43 -6.01
CA ASP A 103 29.10 -8.33 -6.36
C ASP A 103 29.33 -8.32 -7.88
N LEU A 104 29.48 -7.12 -8.45
CA LEU A 104 29.61 -6.92 -9.89
C LEU A 104 30.87 -7.58 -10.47
N ARG A 105 31.92 -7.70 -9.65
CA ARG A 105 33.20 -8.32 -10.04
C ARG A 105 33.18 -9.84 -10.00
N ASN A 106 32.19 -10.44 -9.33
CA ASN A 106 32.13 -11.88 -9.15
C ASN A 106 31.07 -12.49 -10.09
N GLU A 107 31.54 -13.07 -11.19
CA GLU A 107 30.69 -13.70 -12.18
C GLU A 107 29.94 -14.92 -11.63
N GLN A 108 30.53 -15.67 -10.70
CA GLN A 108 29.89 -16.87 -10.13
C GLN A 108 28.61 -16.51 -9.37
N GLN A 109 28.63 -15.42 -8.60
CA GLN A 109 27.44 -14.93 -7.90
C GLN A 109 26.36 -14.44 -8.88
N THR A 110 26.78 -13.87 -10.01
CA THR A 110 25.87 -13.45 -11.08
C THR A 110 25.19 -14.67 -11.72
N VAL A 111 25.94 -15.76 -11.98
CA VAL A 111 25.40 -17.05 -12.46
C VAL A 111 24.40 -17.63 -11.46
N GLU A 112 24.72 -17.61 -10.16
CA GLU A 112 23.81 -18.10 -9.10
C GLU A 112 22.49 -17.32 -9.07
N CYS A 113 22.54 -16.00 -9.26
CA CYS A 113 21.34 -15.16 -9.32
C CYS A 113 20.48 -15.39 -10.57
N LEU A 114 21.03 -16.01 -11.61
CA LEU A 114 20.38 -16.19 -12.92
C LEU A 114 19.90 -17.61 -13.23
N ARG A 115 20.35 -18.62 -12.46
CA ARG A 115 20.10 -20.05 -12.71
C ARG A 115 18.63 -20.43 -12.97
N HIS A 116 17.67 -19.69 -12.44
CA HIS A 116 16.23 -20.01 -12.53
C HIS A 116 15.39 -18.88 -13.11
N SER A 117 16.02 -17.89 -13.73
CA SER A 117 15.37 -16.66 -14.14
C SER A 117 14.96 -16.71 -15.60
N ASP A 118 13.71 -16.38 -15.86
CA ASP A 118 13.16 -16.32 -17.22
C ASP A 118 13.33 -14.89 -17.79
N THR A 119 13.28 -13.87 -16.92
CA THR A 119 13.46 -12.46 -17.30
C THR A 119 14.44 -11.76 -16.38
N VAL A 120 15.31 -10.92 -16.94
CA VAL A 120 16.32 -10.17 -16.21
C VAL A 120 16.17 -8.68 -16.49
N TYR A 121 16.09 -7.89 -15.41
CA TYR A 121 16.14 -6.44 -15.46
C TYR A 121 17.51 -5.98 -14.96
N ASN A 122 18.23 -5.24 -15.80
CA ASN A 122 19.46 -4.55 -15.40
C ASN A 122 19.17 -3.07 -15.12
N LEU A 123 19.09 -2.72 -13.84
CA LEU A 123 18.91 -1.35 -13.33
C LEU A 123 20.18 -0.85 -12.61
N VAL A 124 21.33 -1.51 -12.83
CA VAL A 124 22.59 -1.15 -12.19
C VAL A 124 23.07 0.17 -12.78
N GLY A 125 23.39 1.12 -11.90
CA GLY A 125 23.96 2.38 -12.34
C GLY A 125 24.24 3.33 -11.19
N ARG A 126 25.24 4.19 -11.40
CA ARG A 126 25.55 5.30 -10.49
C ARG A 126 25.76 6.58 -11.29
N ASN A 127 25.32 7.70 -10.71
CA ASN A 127 25.45 9.04 -11.33
C ASN A 127 26.79 9.73 -10.99
N TYR A 128 27.65 9.06 -10.22
CA TYR A 128 28.95 9.57 -9.81
C TYR A 128 29.91 8.39 -9.64
N GLU A 129 31.19 8.65 -9.86
CA GLU A 129 32.26 7.66 -9.69
C GLU A 129 32.58 7.46 -8.22
N THR A 130 32.70 6.20 -7.82
CA THR A 130 33.21 5.85 -6.50
C THR A 130 34.69 5.52 -6.60
N LYS A 131 35.41 5.52 -5.48
CA LYS A 131 36.84 5.17 -5.48
C LYS A 131 37.13 3.75 -6.01
N ASN A 132 36.16 2.85 -5.90
CA ASN A 132 36.31 1.43 -6.27
C ASN A 132 35.72 1.11 -7.64
N PHE A 133 34.79 1.93 -8.14
CA PHE A 133 34.06 1.69 -9.38
C PHE A 133 33.89 3.00 -10.14
N ASP A 134 34.43 3.01 -11.36
CA ASP A 134 34.31 4.08 -12.34
C ASP A 134 33.05 3.88 -13.21
N PHE A 135 32.71 4.88 -14.03
CA PHE A 135 31.55 4.77 -14.94
C PHE A 135 31.68 3.62 -15.93
N TYR A 136 32.86 3.41 -16.51
CA TYR A 136 33.13 2.34 -17.48
C TYR A 136 32.93 0.94 -16.88
N ASP A 137 33.43 0.72 -15.66
CA ASP A 137 33.31 -0.57 -14.98
C ASP A 137 31.85 -0.92 -14.65
N VAL A 138 31.02 0.09 -14.31
CA VAL A 138 29.61 -0.13 -13.94
C VAL A 138 28.71 -0.25 -15.16
N HIS A 139 28.80 0.69 -16.10
CA HIS A 139 27.85 0.81 -17.20
C HIS A 139 28.23 -0.04 -18.42
N VAL A 140 29.52 -0.24 -18.69
CA VAL A 140 29.99 -1.04 -19.83
C VAL A 140 30.29 -2.47 -19.38
N LYS A 141 31.41 -2.70 -18.67
CA LYS A 141 31.84 -4.06 -18.27
C LYS A 141 30.78 -4.78 -17.44
N GLY A 142 30.19 -4.07 -16.48
CA GLY A 142 29.15 -4.63 -15.62
C GLY A 142 27.91 -5.07 -16.38
N ALA A 143 27.45 -4.26 -17.34
CA ALA A 143 26.28 -4.58 -18.16
C ALA A 143 26.59 -5.71 -19.16
N GLU A 144 27.77 -5.68 -19.77
CA GLU A 144 28.29 -6.72 -20.67
C GLU A 144 28.37 -8.08 -19.97
N SER A 145 29.01 -8.15 -18.79
CA SER A 145 29.13 -9.39 -18.01
C SER A 145 27.75 -9.95 -17.65
N ILE A 146 26.82 -9.11 -17.20
CA ILE A 146 25.45 -9.56 -16.87
C ILE A 146 24.72 -10.08 -18.11
N ALA A 147 24.83 -9.39 -19.25
CA ALA A 147 24.18 -9.79 -20.50
C ALA A 147 24.77 -11.11 -21.06
N ARG A 148 26.10 -11.25 -21.05
CA ARG A 148 26.80 -12.48 -21.45
C ARG A 148 26.38 -13.67 -20.59
N ILE A 149 26.39 -13.50 -19.27
CA ILE A 149 26.00 -14.57 -18.33
C ILE A 149 24.50 -14.90 -18.48
N ALA A 150 23.65 -13.92 -18.75
CA ALA A 150 22.23 -14.15 -19.03
C ALA A 150 22.04 -14.97 -20.31
N ALA A 151 22.81 -14.69 -21.37
CA ALA A 151 22.82 -15.48 -22.60
C ALA A 151 23.26 -16.94 -22.34
N GLU A 152 24.34 -17.13 -21.58
CA GLU A 152 24.87 -18.45 -21.22
C GLU A 152 23.87 -19.30 -20.40
N ASN A 153 23.11 -18.65 -19.50
CA ASN A 153 22.07 -19.32 -18.71
C ASN A 153 20.74 -19.53 -19.47
N GLY A 154 20.62 -19.05 -20.71
CA GLY A 154 19.43 -19.22 -21.54
C GLY A 154 18.23 -18.41 -21.06
N VAL A 155 18.44 -17.20 -20.56
CA VAL A 155 17.37 -16.27 -20.18
C VAL A 155 16.58 -15.85 -21.44
N ASP A 156 15.26 -15.82 -21.34
CA ASP A 156 14.37 -15.52 -22.46
C ASP A 156 14.34 -14.01 -22.78
N ASN A 157 14.09 -13.20 -21.75
CA ASN A 157 13.92 -11.75 -21.88
C ASN A 157 14.98 -11.00 -21.07
N PHE A 158 15.81 -10.20 -21.75
CA PHE A 158 16.76 -9.30 -21.11
C PHE A 158 16.37 -7.84 -21.33
N ILE A 159 16.16 -7.10 -20.23
CA ILE A 159 15.73 -5.71 -20.25
C ILE A 159 16.82 -4.86 -19.59
N HIS A 160 17.44 -3.97 -20.37
CA HIS A 160 18.48 -3.06 -19.89
C HIS A 160 17.95 -1.64 -19.80
N VAL A 161 18.15 -0.97 -18.66
CA VAL A 161 17.68 0.42 -18.48
C VAL A 161 18.85 1.39 -18.56
N SER A 162 18.85 2.17 -19.64
CA SER A 162 19.83 3.22 -19.91
C SER A 162 19.26 4.59 -19.53
N HIS A 163 19.29 5.58 -20.43
CA HIS A 163 18.79 6.93 -20.23
C HIS A 163 18.42 7.59 -21.56
N LEU A 164 17.52 8.57 -21.53
CA LEU A 164 17.06 9.29 -22.73
C LEU A 164 18.22 9.92 -23.53
N ASN A 165 19.16 10.57 -22.83
CA ASN A 165 20.27 11.29 -23.45
C ASN A 165 21.54 10.45 -23.64
N ALA A 166 21.43 9.11 -23.63
CA ALA A 166 22.57 8.25 -23.91
C ALA A 166 22.95 8.37 -25.41
N ALA A 167 24.10 9.00 -25.66
CA ALA A 167 24.66 9.23 -26.97
C ALA A 167 26.19 9.15 -26.92
N GLU A 168 26.82 8.75 -28.02
CA GLU A 168 28.28 8.64 -28.17
C GLU A 168 28.97 10.00 -28.00
N ASP A 169 28.45 11.02 -28.69
CA ASP A 169 29.02 12.37 -28.74
C ASP A 169 28.69 13.25 -27.52
N SER A 170 28.15 12.67 -26.43
CA SER A 170 27.78 13.44 -25.25
C SER A 170 29.02 13.95 -24.50
N PRO A 171 29.06 15.23 -24.08
CA PRO A 171 30.18 15.76 -23.31
C PRO A 171 30.28 15.13 -21.91
N SER A 172 29.17 14.62 -21.36
CA SER A 172 29.16 13.93 -20.07
C SER A 172 29.59 12.47 -20.21
N GLN A 173 30.55 12.07 -19.37
CA GLN A 173 31.05 10.70 -19.32
C GLN A 173 29.97 9.71 -18.91
N PHE A 174 29.01 10.13 -18.08
CA PHE A 174 27.89 9.28 -17.67
C PHE A 174 26.97 8.90 -18.85
N TYR A 175 26.69 9.82 -19.79
CA TYR A 175 25.84 9.50 -20.94
C TYR A 175 26.61 8.72 -22.01
N ALA A 176 27.88 9.05 -22.25
CA ALA A 176 28.74 8.31 -23.18
C ALA A 176 28.92 6.85 -22.75
N SER A 177 29.28 6.61 -21.48
CA SER A 177 29.44 5.24 -20.95
C SER A 177 28.14 4.43 -20.91
N LYS A 178 26.99 5.07 -20.76
CA LYS A 178 25.69 4.39 -20.91
C LYS A 178 25.43 3.98 -22.36
N TYR A 179 25.76 4.83 -23.33
CA TYR A 179 25.65 4.48 -24.75
C TYR A 179 26.58 3.32 -25.13
N GLU A 180 27.85 3.37 -24.69
CA GLU A 180 28.80 2.25 -24.85
C GLU A 180 28.27 0.95 -24.21
N GLY A 181 27.67 1.05 -23.02
CA GLY A 181 27.02 -0.07 -22.34
C GLY A 181 25.85 -0.66 -23.12
N GLU A 182 25.03 0.18 -23.78
CA GLU A 182 23.96 -0.29 -24.66
C GLU A 182 24.49 -1.10 -25.84
N LEU A 183 25.60 -0.67 -26.45
CA LEU A 183 26.25 -1.39 -27.53
C LEU A 183 26.78 -2.74 -27.05
N ALA A 184 27.51 -2.76 -25.92
CA ALA A 184 28.06 -3.98 -25.35
C ALA A 184 26.97 -4.99 -24.96
N VAL A 185 25.86 -4.53 -24.39
CA VAL A 185 24.69 -5.37 -24.08
C VAL A 185 24.05 -5.93 -25.36
N ARG A 186 23.95 -5.11 -26.42
CA ARG A 186 23.38 -5.54 -27.69
C ARG A 186 24.26 -6.56 -28.41
N GLU A 187 25.58 -6.43 -28.30
CA GLU A 187 26.54 -7.42 -28.81
C GLU A 187 26.45 -8.75 -28.04
N ALA A 188 26.39 -8.69 -26.71
CA ALA A 188 26.31 -9.89 -25.86
C ALA A 188 24.93 -10.58 -25.91
N PHE A 189 23.84 -9.82 -26.00
CA PHE A 189 22.47 -10.31 -26.03
C PHE A 189 21.66 -9.54 -27.10
N PRO A 190 21.63 -10.01 -28.36
CA PRO A 190 20.99 -9.28 -29.47
C PRO A 190 19.49 -9.06 -29.35
N SER A 191 18.77 -9.97 -28.69
CA SER A 191 17.31 -9.86 -28.44
C SER A 191 16.96 -8.93 -27.27
N SER A 192 17.93 -8.19 -26.72
CA SER A 192 17.73 -7.35 -25.54
C SER A 192 16.82 -6.16 -25.85
N THR A 193 15.97 -5.84 -24.89
CA THR A 193 15.14 -4.63 -24.93
C THR A 193 15.84 -3.56 -24.12
N ILE A 194 16.18 -2.44 -24.76
CA ILE A 194 16.87 -1.33 -24.10
C ILE A 194 15.86 -0.22 -23.85
N VAL A 195 15.68 0.16 -22.60
CA VAL A 195 14.71 1.20 -22.20
C VAL A 195 15.48 2.47 -21.83
N ARG A 196 15.14 3.58 -22.48
CA ARG A 196 15.72 4.91 -22.28
C ARG A 196 14.69 5.85 -21.64
N PRO A 197 14.58 5.85 -20.30
CA PRO A 197 13.69 6.77 -19.61
C PRO A 197 14.29 8.18 -19.52
N GLY A 198 13.41 9.18 -19.49
CA GLY A 198 13.74 10.54 -19.06
C GLY A 198 14.16 10.61 -17.59
N THR A 199 14.39 11.83 -17.10
CA THR A 199 14.78 12.00 -15.68
C THR A 199 13.61 11.66 -14.76
N LEU A 200 13.78 10.64 -13.92
CA LEU A 200 12.71 10.14 -13.06
C LEU A 200 12.48 11.04 -11.84
N PHE A 201 11.21 11.26 -11.47
CA PHE A 201 10.81 11.90 -10.21
C PHE A 201 9.92 11.00 -9.33
N GLY A 202 9.95 11.23 -8.02
CA GLY A 202 9.28 10.40 -7.00
C GLY A 202 9.74 10.70 -5.57
N TYR A 203 9.38 9.86 -4.59
CA TYR A 203 9.66 10.12 -3.16
C TYR A 203 11.15 10.19 -2.82
N GLU A 204 11.97 9.32 -3.41
CA GLU A 204 13.41 9.22 -3.18
C GLU A 204 14.23 9.63 -4.41
N ASP A 205 13.66 10.50 -5.23
CA ASP A 205 14.33 10.97 -6.44
C ASP A 205 15.60 11.76 -6.12
N ARG A 206 16.37 12.09 -7.17
CA ARG A 206 17.51 13.00 -7.04
C ARG A 206 17.28 14.30 -7.81
N LEU A 207 16.04 14.54 -8.22
CA LEU A 207 15.60 15.70 -8.99
C LEU A 207 14.86 16.67 -8.06
N LEU A 208 13.60 16.39 -7.72
CA LEU A 208 12.75 17.31 -6.95
C LEU A 208 13.21 17.45 -5.50
N THR A 209 13.52 16.34 -4.82
CA THR A 209 13.96 16.36 -3.42
C THR A 209 15.30 17.08 -3.25
N ASN A 210 16.22 16.91 -4.20
CA ASN A 210 17.50 17.61 -4.21
C ASN A 210 17.34 19.10 -4.51
N MET A 211 16.45 19.48 -5.42
CA MET A 211 16.12 20.90 -5.67
C MET A 211 15.49 21.55 -4.44
N ALA A 212 14.57 20.86 -3.76
CA ALA A 212 13.94 21.36 -2.54
C ALA A 212 14.94 21.53 -1.40
N ARG A 213 15.91 20.63 -1.27
CA ARG A 213 16.90 20.66 -0.20
C ARG A 213 18.06 21.63 -0.46
N TRP A 214 18.49 21.78 -1.71
CA TRP A 214 19.64 22.60 -2.10
C TRP A 214 19.36 23.47 -3.34
N PRO A 215 18.39 24.40 -3.30
CA PRO A 215 17.94 25.14 -4.48
C PRO A 215 19.03 26.02 -5.12
N ILE A 216 20.02 26.46 -4.34
CA ILE A 216 21.18 27.25 -4.82
C ILE A 216 21.93 26.49 -5.90
N TRP A 217 22.09 25.18 -5.74
CA TRP A 217 22.94 24.38 -6.59
C TRP A 217 22.32 24.11 -7.97
N TRP A 218 21.00 24.26 -8.11
CA TRP A 218 20.24 23.97 -9.33
C TRP A 218 20.06 25.17 -10.26
N LYS A 219 20.55 26.36 -9.87
CA LYS A 219 20.57 27.57 -10.71
C LYS A 219 21.78 27.63 -11.64
N LEU A 220 22.12 26.52 -12.30
CA LEU A 220 23.14 26.49 -13.35
C LEU A 220 22.50 26.88 -14.68
N ASN A 221 23.29 27.47 -15.59
CA ASN A 221 22.81 27.89 -16.92
C ASN A 221 21.55 28.79 -16.88
N HIS A 222 21.42 29.65 -15.87
CA HIS A 222 20.21 30.45 -15.64
C HIS A 222 18.90 29.64 -15.51
N GLY A 223 18.98 28.33 -15.25
CA GLY A 223 17.82 27.44 -15.18
C GLY A 223 17.14 27.20 -16.53
N GLN A 224 17.78 27.53 -17.65
CA GLN A 224 17.18 27.45 -18.99
C GLN A 224 17.20 26.04 -19.59
N THR A 225 18.01 25.14 -19.03
CA THR A 225 18.14 23.76 -19.51
C THR A 225 16.78 23.07 -19.52
N LYS A 226 16.46 22.42 -20.63
CA LYS A 226 15.20 21.71 -20.88
C LYS A 226 15.31 20.26 -20.46
N ILE A 227 14.32 19.78 -19.72
CA ILE A 227 14.23 18.38 -19.30
C ILE A 227 12.80 17.85 -19.48
N ARG A 228 12.67 16.54 -19.69
CA ARG A 228 11.40 15.82 -19.83
C ARG A 228 11.25 14.82 -18.68
N PRO A 229 10.84 15.28 -17.48
CA PRO A 229 10.78 14.43 -16.32
C PRO A 229 9.63 13.42 -16.43
N VAL A 230 9.88 12.19 -15.98
CA VAL A 230 8.92 11.07 -16.06
C VAL A 230 8.63 10.55 -14.67
N HIS A 231 7.38 10.16 -14.42
CA HIS A 231 7.02 9.54 -13.15
C HIS A 231 7.63 8.15 -13.02
N VAL A 232 8.20 7.85 -11.85
CA VAL A 232 8.82 6.55 -11.59
C VAL A 232 7.83 5.37 -11.62
N MET A 233 6.54 5.61 -11.30
CA MET A 233 5.51 4.57 -11.31
C MET A 233 5.11 4.17 -12.72
N ASP A 234 5.07 5.14 -13.63
CA ASP A 234 4.70 4.91 -15.02
C ASP A 234 5.78 4.12 -15.72
N VAL A 235 7.06 4.45 -15.46
CA VAL A 235 8.20 3.64 -15.94
C VAL A 235 8.20 2.25 -15.30
N ALA A 236 7.89 2.13 -14.02
CA ALA A 236 7.78 0.81 -13.36
C ALA A 236 6.62 -0.02 -13.92
N GLN A 237 5.48 0.60 -14.23
CA GLN A 237 4.35 -0.05 -14.89
C GLN A 237 4.73 -0.47 -16.31
N ALA A 238 5.43 0.40 -17.04
CA ALA A 238 5.90 0.12 -18.38
C ALA A 238 6.83 -1.10 -18.38
N LEU A 239 7.82 -1.12 -17.50
CA LEU A 239 8.71 -2.27 -17.31
C LEU A 239 7.96 -3.54 -16.90
N ASN A 240 6.92 -3.45 -16.07
CA ASN A 240 6.10 -4.60 -15.69
C ASN A 240 5.29 -5.15 -16.89
N ASN A 241 4.78 -4.28 -17.76
CA ASN A 241 4.05 -4.70 -18.97
C ASN A 241 4.99 -5.39 -19.99
N LEU A 242 6.28 -5.02 -20.03
CA LEU A 242 7.30 -5.73 -20.82
C LEU A 242 7.50 -7.19 -20.38
N LEU A 243 7.16 -7.56 -19.14
CA LEU A 243 7.27 -8.94 -18.67
C LEU A 243 6.39 -9.91 -19.48
N SER A 244 5.20 -9.45 -19.90
CA SER A 244 4.24 -10.25 -20.65
C SER A 244 4.49 -10.24 -22.16
N MET A 245 5.33 -9.33 -22.65
CA MET A 245 5.65 -9.21 -24.07
C MET A 245 6.84 -10.12 -24.46
N PRO A 246 6.88 -10.60 -25.71
CA PRO A 246 8.07 -11.27 -26.25
C PRO A 246 9.26 -10.29 -26.34
N PRO A 247 10.51 -10.80 -26.40
CA PRO A 247 11.69 -9.95 -26.47
C PRO A 247 11.72 -9.18 -27.80
N LEU A 248 11.82 -7.86 -27.73
CA LEU A 248 11.64 -6.97 -28.89
C LEU A 248 12.93 -6.71 -29.68
N GLY A 249 14.11 -6.87 -29.06
CA GLY A 249 15.40 -6.55 -29.69
C GLY A 249 15.59 -5.07 -30.07
N ARG A 250 14.77 -4.15 -29.54
CA ARG A 250 14.73 -2.73 -29.93
C ARG A 250 14.97 -1.80 -28.74
N THR A 251 15.38 -0.56 -29.02
CA THR A 251 15.40 0.54 -28.04
C THR A 251 14.00 1.14 -27.88
N ILE A 252 13.57 1.43 -26.65
CA ILE A 252 12.30 2.07 -26.31
C ILE A 252 12.61 3.39 -25.60
N SER A 253 12.15 4.52 -26.14
CA SER A 253 12.26 5.84 -25.49
C SER A 253 11.02 6.10 -24.62
N LEU A 254 11.25 6.42 -23.34
CA LEU A 254 10.17 6.80 -22.41
C LEU A 254 10.41 8.24 -21.90
N PRO A 255 10.15 9.27 -22.73
CA PRO A 255 10.25 10.67 -22.33
C PRO A 255 9.01 11.13 -21.55
N GLY A 256 9.14 12.21 -20.78
CA GLY A 256 8.01 12.81 -20.07
C GLY A 256 6.99 13.46 -21.02
N PRO A 257 5.73 13.65 -20.57
CA PRO A 257 4.68 14.23 -21.40
C PRO A 257 4.93 15.69 -21.75
N SER A 258 5.60 16.44 -20.86
CA SER A 258 5.93 17.85 -21.06
C SER A 258 7.43 18.12 -20.99
N THR A 259 7.90 19.05 -21.82
CA THR A 259 9.22 19.66 -21.74
C THR A 259 9.17 20.80 -20.72
N LEU A 260 10.05 20.75 -19.71
CA LEU A 260 10.10 21.72 -18.62
C LEU A 260 11.51 22.28 -18.48
N THR A 261 11.64 23.49 -17.94
CA THR A 261 12.96 24.07 -17.61
C THR A 261 13.29 23.86 -16.14
N TYR A 262 14.58 23.85 -15.78
CA TYR A 262 14.96 23.86 -14.36
C TYR A 262 14.43 25.10 -13.62
N GLN A 263 14.33 26.25 -14.29
CA GLN A 263 13.75 27.46 -13.73
C GLN A 263 12.28 27.22 -13.33
N TYR A 264 11.49 26.62 -14.22
CA TYR A 264 10.09 26.27 -13.93
C TYR A 264 9.99 25.28 -12.76
N LEU A 265 10.87 24.28 -12.68
CA LEU A 265 10.87 23.33 -11.56
C LEU A 265 11.21 23.99 -10.22
N LEU A 266 12.14 24.93 -10.20
CA LEU A 266 12.44 25.72 -9.01
C LEU A 266 11.26 26.61 -8.60
N GLU A 267 10.55 27.20 -9.56
CA GLU A 267 9.32 27.96 -9.32
C GLU A 267 8.19 27.08 -8.80
N LEU A 268 7.99 25.90 -9.38
CA LEU A 268 7.03 24.90 -8.92
C LEU A 268 7.33 24.44 -7.50
N ILE A 269 8.61 24.18 -7.17
CA ILE A 269 8.99 23.81 -5.81
C ILE A 269 8.73 24.95 -4.85
N ALA A 270 9.09 26.19 -5.23
CA ALA A 270 8.84 27.37 -4.40
C ALA A 270 7.34 27.60 -4.17
N SER A 271 6.50 27.41 -5.19
CA SER A 271 5.05 27.58 -5.09
C SER A 271 4.42 26.48 -4.21
N VAL A 272 4.87 25.23 -4.35
CA VAL A 272 4.36 24.09 -3.58
C VAL A 272 4.82 24.16 -2.12
N THR A 273 6.08 24.49 -1.87
CA THR A 273 6.66 24.52 -0.51
C THR A 273 6.40 25.83 0.22
N TYR A 274 5.96 26.87 -0.48
CA TYR A 274 5.84 28.25 0.01
C TYR A 274 7.16 28.81 0.55
N GLN A 275 8.29 28.35 0.01
CA GLN A 275 9.60 28.88 0.32
C GLN A 275 10.09 29.74 -0.83
N PRO A 276 10.69 30.91 -0.56
CA PRO A 276 11.20 31.75 -1.63
C PRO A 276 12.34 31.06 -2.37
N ILE A 277 12.38 31.25 -3.68
CA ILE A 277 13.51 30.80 -4.50
C ILE A 277 14.79 31.47 -3.97
N SER A 278 15.86 30.70 -3.86
CA SER A 278 17.16 31.25 -3.42
C SER A 278 17.59 32.41 -4.30
N LYS A 279 17.99 33.54 -3.69
CA LYS A 279 18.49 34.74 -4.41
C LYS A 279 19.95 34.65 -4.84
N ALA A 280 20.60 33.51 -4.64
CA ALA A 280 22.00 33.33 -5.00
C ALA A 280 22.24 33.57 -6.52
N PRO A 281 23.35 34.22 -6.90
CA PRO A 281 23.71 34.42 -8.29
C PRO A 281 24.05 33.09 -8.97
N VAL A 282 23.89 33.05 -10.30
CA VAL A 282 24.24 31.91 -11.14
C VAL A 282 25.75 31.69 -11.12
N LEU A 283 26.18 30.46 -10.86
CA LEU A 283 27.60 30.10 -10.89
C LEU A 283 28.05 29.85 -12.33
N PRO A 284 29.15 30.48 -12.80
CA PRO A 284 29.75 30.13 -14.08
C PRO A 284 30.18 28.67 -14.12
N LYS A 285 30.02 28.02 -15.29
CA LYS A 285 30.41 26.60 -15.52
C LYS A 285 31.80 26.22 -14.99
N PRO A 286 32.90 26.96 -15.26
CA PRO A 286 34.22 26.56 -14.77
C PRO A 286 34.35 26.62 -13.25
N VAL A 287 33.69 27.58 -12.59
CA VAL A 287 33.68 27.71 -11.13
C VAL A 287 32.91 26.55 -10.52
N ALA A 288 31.73 26.23 -11.05
CA ALA A 288 30.94 25.09 -10.61
C ALA A 288 31.70 23.76 -10.77
N HIS A 289 32.39 23.58 -11.88
CA HIS A 289 33.21 22.39 -12.14
C HIS A 289 34.41 22.28 -11.19
N TRP A 290 35.07 23.40 -10.87
CA TRP A 290 36.16 23.42 -9.89
C TRP A 290 35.67 23.09 -8.47
N LEU A 291 34.53 23.67 -8.05
CA LEU A 291 33.88 23.34 -6.78
C LEU A 291 33.52 21.85 -6.70
N ALA A 292 32.96 21.30 -7.78
CA ALA A 292 32.60 19.88 -7.87
C ALA A 292 33.82 18.94 -7.86
N LYS A 293 34.96 19.37 -8.42
CA LYS A 293 36.23 18.64 -8.30
C LYS A 293 36.75 18.67 -6.86
N GLY A 294 36.64 19.81 -6.18
CA GLY A 294 37.01 19.97 -4.78
C GLY A 294 36.24 19.04 -3.84
N THR A 295 34.97 18.79 -4.11
CA THR A 295 34.14 17.86 -3.33
C THR A 295 34.59 16.39 -3.43
N LYS A 296 35.40 15.99 -4.42
CA LYS A 296 35.96 14.61 -4.46
C LYS A 296 36.87 14.29 -3.27
N TYR A 297 37.51 15.31 -2.67
CA TYR A 297 38.38 15.14 -1.50
C TYR A 297 37.63 15.05 -0.17
N VAL A 298 36.36 15.47 -0.17
CA VAL A 298 35.50 15.37 1.00
C VAL A 298 34.93 13.94 1.05
N TRP A 299 34.88 13.33 2.24
CA TRP A 299 34.43 11.93 2.35
C TRP A 299 32.92 11.77 2.09
N TRP A 300 32.13 12.84 2.23
CA TRP A 300 30.77 12.92 1.70
C TRP A 300 30.82 13.59 0.32
N GLN A 301 30.58 12.83 -0.75
CA GLN A 301 30.48 13.39 -2.10
C GLN A 301 29.07 13.95 -2.31
N THR A 302 28.92 15.27 -2.19
CA THR A 302 27.63 15.93 -2.47
C THR A 302 27.44 16.23 -3.95
N VAL A 303 28.53 16.44 -4.70
CA VAL A 303 28.45 16.79 -6.13
C VAL A 303 29.60 16.17 -6.94
N CYS A 304 29.29 15.77 -8.17
CA CYS A 304 30.23 15.29 -9.18
C CYS A 304 30.47 16.32 -10.30
N PRO A 305 31.68 16.44 -10.87
CA PRO A 305 31.94 17.29 -12.03
C PRO A 305 31.05 16.96 -13.25
N ASP A 306 30.83 15.68 -13.52
CA ASP A 306 29.95 15.19 -14.59
C ASP A 306 28.49 15.63 -14.37
N GLU A 307 28.03 15.70 -13.11
CA GLU A 307 26.70 16.19 -12.78
C GLU A 307 26.52 17.67 -13.17
N VAL A 308 27.58 18.48 -13.07
CA VAL A 308 27.55 19.86 -13.54
C VAL A 308 27.35 19.87 -15.05
N GLU A 309 28.12 19.09 -15.81
CA GLU A 309 28.01 19.02 -17.27
C GLU A 309 26.63 18.58 -17.74
N ARG A 310 26.07 17.54 -17.11
CA ARG A 310 24.73 17.04 -17.40
C ARG A 310 23.64 18.10 -17.25
N ARG A 311 23.79 19.03 -16.31
CA ARG A 311 22.82 20.10 -16.10
C ARG A 311 22.89 21.21 -17.15
N PHE A 312 23.91 21.22 -17.99
CA PHE A 312 23.99 22.08 -19.18
C PHE A 312 23.49 21.37 -20.45
N ILE A 313 23.13 20.09 -20.37
CA ILE A 313 22.65 19.29 -21.50
C ILE A 313 21.12 19.29 -21.47
N ASP A 314 20.50 19.63 -22.59
CA ASP A 314 19.06 19.53 -22.79
C ASP A 314 18.66 18.07 -23.10
N ASP A 315 17.47 17.68 -22.67
CA ASP A 315 16.90 16.38 -23.02
C ASP A 315 16.54 16.30 -24.52
N VAL A 316 16.73 15.11 -25.11
CA VAL A 316 16.46 14.88 -26.53
C VAL A 316 14.96 14.87 -26.82
N ASP A 317 14.53 15.62 -27.83
CA ASP A 317 13.16 15.63 -28.34
C ASP A 317 12.87 14.41 -29.24
N THR A 318 12.66 13.26 -28.60
CA THR A 318 12.21 12.03 -29.27
C THR A 318 10.72 11.79 -29.00
N PRO A 319 9.97 11.21 -29.95
CA PRO A 319 8.64 10.69 -29.67
C PRO A 319 8.75 9.54 -28.66
N GLY A 320 7.78 9.45 -27.74
CA GLY A 320 7.77 8.42 -26.71
C GLY A 320 7.05 7.16 -27.19
N ASP A 321 7.67 6.00 -26.98
CA ASP A 321 7.10 4.69 -27.29
C ASP A 321 6.10 4.21 -26.22
N TRP A 322 5.30 5.12 -25.67
CA TRP A 322 4.36 4.84 -24.57
C TRP A 322 3.21 3.92 -25.00
N ASP A 323 2.79 4.04 -26.26
CA ASP A 323 1.70 3.23 -26.84
C ASP A 323 2.07 1.75 -26.93
N LEU A 324 3.35 1.42 -27.17
CA LEU A 324 3.81 0.03 -27.20
C LEU A 324 3.67 -0.63 -25.82
N VAL A 325 3.83 0.14 -24.76
CA VAL A 325 3.82 -0.38 -23.39
C VAL A 325 2.45 -0.21 -22.72
N ASP A 326 1.48 0.43 -23.39
CA ASP A 326 0.13 0.67 -22.89
C ASP A 326 0.12 1.41 -21.54
N VAL A 327 0.88 2.52 -21.47
CA VAL A 327 0.94 3.39 -20.29
C VAL A 327 0.87 4.85 -20.72
N VAL A 328 -0.08 5.59 -20.19
CA VAL A 328 -0.13 7.05 -20.37
C VAL A 328 0.72 7.71 -19.27
N PRO A 329 1.74 8.52 -19.62
CA PRO A 329 2.60 9.13 -18.63
C PRO A 329 1.93 10.34 -17.95
N ASP A 330 2.06 10.42 -16.63
CA ASP A 330 1.48 11.49 -15.84
C ASP A 330 2.36 12.75 -15.79
N GLU A 331 1.72 13.90 -15.59
CA GLU A 331 2.39 15.19 -15.42
C GLU A 331 3.02 15.35 -14.03
N ILE A 332 4.04 16.21 -13.93
CA ILE A 332 4.74 16.44 -12.67
C ILE A 332 3.90 17.22 -11.65
N GLU A 333 3.04 18.13 -12.10
CA GLU A 333 2.24 19.01 -11.25
C GLU A 333 1.22 18.25 -10.41
N THR A 334 0.66 17.16 -10.92
CA THR A 334 -0.34 16.34 -10.23
C THR A 334 0.24 15.69 -8.98
N PHE A 335 1.52 15.30 -9.02
CA PHE A 335 2.23 14.65 -7.92
C PHE A 335 3.14 15.57 -7.11
N ALA A 336 3.38 16.81 -7.57
CA ALA A 336 4.29 17.75 -6.94
C ALA A 336 4.03 17.89 -5.44
N LEU A 337 2.76 18.07 -5.04
CA LEU A 337 2.38 18.18 -3.64
C LEU A 337 2.74 16.91 -2.86
N LYS A 338 2.47 15.72 -3.41
CA LYS A 338 2.65 14.44 -2.72
C LYS A 338 4.11 14.21 -2.32
N TYR A 339 5.06 14.58 -3.18
CA TYR A 339 6.49 14.39 -2.93
C TYR A 339 7.11 15.56 -2.16
N LEU A 340 6.69 16.80 -2.44
CA LEU A 340 7.29 17.98 -1.83
C LEU A 340 6.68 18.36 -0.48
N LYS A 341 5.58 17.71 -0.06
CA LYS A 341 4.90 18.00 1.21
C LYS A 341 5.83 17.97 2.42
N MET A 342 6.83 17.07 2.41
CA MET A 342 7.80 16.93 3.50
C MET A 342 8.67 18.19 3.69
N PHE A 343 8.86 19.00 2.65
CA PHE A 343 9.66 20.22 2.70
C PHE A 343 8.85 21.46 3.10
N ARG A 344 7.52 21.35 3.29
CA ARG A 344 6.69 22.44 3.80
C ARG A 344 7.00 22.71 5.27
N SER A 345 7.00 23.97 5.66
CA SER A 345 6.99 24.35 7.07
C SER A 345 5.69 23.90 7.74
N GLY A 346 5.70 23.76 9.08
CA GLY A 346 4.49 23.40 9.83
C GLY A 346 3.32 24.35 9.59
N GLU A 347 3.62 25.65 9.45
CA GLU A 347 2.63 26.70 9.15
C GLU A 347 1.99 26.57 7.76
N ASN A 348 2.75 26.06 6.78
CA ASN A 348 2.32 25.95 5.39
C ASN A 348 1.83 24.53 5.03
N TYR A 349 1.83 23.60 5.98
CA TYR A 349 1.56 22.18 5.72
C TYR A 349 0.16 21.94 5.15
N SER A 350 -0.86 22.63 5.68
CA SER A 350 -2.28 22.50 5.31
C SER A 350 -2.70 23.40 4.14
N ARG A 351 -1.83 24.28 3.64
CA ARG A 351 -2.19 25.20 2.55
C ARG A 351 -2.51 24.43 1.26
N PRO A 352 -3.43 24.94 0.42
CA PRO A 352 -3.75 24.30 -0.86
C PRO A 352 -2.54 24.27 -1.81
N LEU A 353 -2.68 23.56 -2.92
CA LEU A 353 -1.68 23.59 -4.00
C LEU A 353 -1.91 24.84 -4.86
N ILE A 354 -0.86 25.63 -5.07
CA ILE A 354 -0.86 26.73 -6.04
C ILE A 354 0.20 26.42 -7.07
N LEU A 355 -0.22 26.19 -8.31
CA LEU A 355 0.69 25.97 -9.42
C LEU A 355 1.19 27.32 -9.97
N PRO A 356 2.44 27.37 -10.48
CA PRO A 356 2.91 28.54 -11.22
C PRO A 356 2.01 28.81 -12.43
N ARG A 357 1.85 30.08 -12.79
CA ARG A 357 0.87 30.53 -13.79
C ARG A 357 1.21 30.14 -15.23
N GLU A 358 2.49 29.97 -15.54
CA GLU A 358 2.96 29.80 -16.92
C GLU A 358 3.88 28.59 -17.04
N ARG A 359 3.54 27.68 -17.97
CA ARG A 359 4.48 26.66 -18.45
C ARG A 359 5.34 27.28 -19.54
N PRO A 360 6.66 27.03 -19.56
CA PRO A 360 7.53 27.55 -20.61
C PRO A 360 7.23 26.93 -21.99
N PHE A 361 6.65 25.73 -22.03
CA PHE A 361 6.31 25.00 -23.26
C PHE A 361 4.90 24.41 -23.17
N ALA A 362 4.18 24.42 -24.30
CA ALA A 362 2.87 23.81 -24.42
C ALA A 362 2.97 22.28 -24.38
N ARG A 363 1.87 21.60 -24.03
CA ARG A 363 1.78 20.13 -24.13
C ARG A 363 2.05 19.73 -25.58
N LEU A 364 2.94 18.75 -25.78
CA LEU A 364 3.05 18.07 -27.07
C LEU A 364 1.81 17.18 -27.20
N ASN A 365 0.78 17.66 -27.90
CA ASN A 365 -0.30 16.77 -28.29
C ASN A 365 0.24 15.86 -29.40
N ASN A 366 -0.11 14.57 -29.40
CA ASN A 366 0.31 13.63 -30.45
C ASN A 366 -0.09 14.08 -31.88
N THR A 367 -0.97 15.09 -32.01
CA THR A 367 -1.36 15.73 -33.27
C THR A 367 -0.35 16.73 -33.82
N ASP A 368 0.55 17.28 -33.00
CA ASP A 368 1.43 18.39 -33.40
C ASP A 368 2.72 17.91 -34.10
N VAL A 369 3.04 16.61 -33.97
CA VAL A 369 4.18 15.97 -34.67
C VAL A 369 3.95 15.93 -36.18
N GLU A 370 2.70 15.91 -36.64
CA GLU A 370 2.38 15.98 -38.08
C GLU A 370 2.45 17.42 -38.63
N ILE A 371 2.34 18.44 -37.77
CA ILE A 371 2.28 19.85 -38.20
C ILE A 371 3.68 20.48 -38.30
N GLU A 372 4.67 20.05 -37.50
CA GLU A 372 6.06 20.51 -37.65
C GLU A 372 6.74 19.98 -38.93
N ALA A 373 6.27 18.85 -39.49
CA ALA A 373 6.73 18.35 -40.79
C ALA A 373 6.14 19.13 -41.99
N LEU A 374 5.02 19.85 -41.80
CA LEU A 374 4.28 20.54 -42.87
C LEU A 374 4.45 22.07 -42.87
N THR A 375 5.05 22.64 -41.82
CA THR A 375 5.18 24.11 -41.65
C THR A 375 6.44 24.73 -42.25
N LEU A 376 7.29 23.94 -42.93
CA LEU A 376 8.40 24.46 -43.74
C LEU A 376 7.97 25.11 -45.08
N THR A 377 6.66 25.16 -45.36
CA THR A 377 6.12 25.86 -46.53
C THR A 377 4.92 26.73 -46.15
N GLY A 378 5.09 28.05 -46.08
CA GLY A 378 3.96 28.98 -46.16
C GLY A 378 3.97 30.12 -45.16
N SER A 379 4.36 31.29 -45.65
CA SER A 379 4.31 32.57 -44.96
C SER A 379 2.90 33.18 -44.90
N LYS A 380 2.69 34.01 -43.86
CA LYS A 380 1.84 35.23 -43.75
C LYS A 380 0.49 35.16 -43.00
N SER A 381 0.51 35.87 -41.86
CA SER A 381 -0.35 36.99 -41.45
C SER A 381 -1.78 36.77 -40.90
N VAL A 382 -2.04 37.53 -39.82
CA VAL A 382 -3.28 38.26 -39.45
C VAL A 382 -3.94 37.87 -38.10
N THR A 383 -3.78 38.82 -37.17
CA THR A 383 -4.64 39.36 -36.09
C THR A 383 -5.65 38.52 -35.28
N SER A 384 -5.62 38.84 -33.99
CA SER A 384 -6.57 38.62 -32.88
C SER A 384 -8.05 38.85 -33.16
N SER A 385 -8.90 38.00 -32.59
CA SER A 385 -10.10 38.41 -31.84
C SER A 385 -10.67 37.28 -30.99
N SER A 386 -11.15 37.66 -29.82
CA SER A 386 -11.87 36.93 -28.79
C SER A 386 -13.19 36.29 -29.24
N SER A 387 -13.51 35.12 -28.68
CA SER A 387 -14.91 34.76 -28.36
C SER A 387 -14.98 33.67 -27.29
N SER A 388 -15.61 34.05 -26.19
CA SER A 388 -16.20 33.22 -25.15
C SER A 388 -17.39 32.42 -25.70
N ALA A 389 -17.43 31.12 -25.40
CA ALA A 389 -18.66 30.34 -25.36
C ALA A 389 -18.53 29.31 -24.24
N SER A 390 -19.39 29.45 -23.23
CA SER A 390 -19.58 28.53 -22.13
C SER A 390 -20.82 27.70 -22.42
N GLU A 391 -20.65 26.39 -22.54
CA GLU A 391 -21.72 25.40 -22.58
C GLU A 391 -22.19 25.06 -21.16
N CYS A 392 -23.49 24.78 -21.07
CA CYS A 392 -24.19 24.24 -19.92
C CYS A 392 -24.76 22.86 -20.29
N HIS A 393 -24.54 21.88 -19.39
CA HIS A 393 -25.36 20.68 -19.06
C HIS A 393 -25.79 19.73 -20.21
N SER A 394 -25.95 18.42 -20.05
CA SER A 394 -26.30 17.56 -18.91
C SER A 394 -26.10 16.10 -19.39
N GLU A 395 -25.46 15.22 -18.60
CA GLU A 395 -26.08 14.09 -17.85
C GLU A 395 -26.27 12.84 -18.74
N GLU A 396 -26.13 11.57 -18.33
CA GLU A 396 -26.25 10.81 -17.08
C GLU A 396 -25.26 9.61 -17.15
N SER A 397 -24.56 9.17 -16.08
CA SER A 397 -25.02 8.40 -14.89
C SER A 397 -25.43 6.95 -15.29
N ASP A 398 -25.19 5.84 -14.58
CA ASP A 398 -24.77 5.43 -13.23
C ASP A 398 -24.24 3.97 -13.34
N GLY A 399 -23.67 3.25 -12.38
CA GLY A 399 -23.54 3.34 -10.92
C GLY A 399 -22.63 2.18 -10.43
N SER A 400 -21.85 2.37 -9.36
CA SER A 400 -22.06 1.84 -7.99
C SER A 400 -22.17 0.30 -7.87
N SER A 401 -21.74 -0.40 -6.83
CA SER A 401 -20.77 -0.25 -5.73
C SER A 401 -20.68 -1.63 -5.04
N SER A 402 -19.60 -1.90 -4.32
CA SER A 402 -19.37 -2.99 -3.34
C SER A 402 -20.50 -3.10 -2.27
N SER A 403 -20.73 -4.19 -1.53
CA SER A 403 -19.82 -4.88 -0.59
C SER A 403 -20.47 -6.07 0.18
N SER A 404 -19.65 -7.05 0.62
CA SER A 404 -19.64 -7.89 1.87
C SER A 404 -20.95 -8.51 2.43
N THR A 405 -21.14 -9.84 2.55
CA THR A 405 -20.61 -10.90 3.48
C THR A 405 -21.02 -10.89 4.96
N SER A 406 -21.65 -12.00 5.41
CA SER A 406 -21.52 -12.70 6.72
C SER A 406 -22.36 -14.01 6.66
N SER A 407 -21.79 -15.21 6.54
CA SER A 407 -21.33 -16.19 7.57
C SER A 407 -22.43 -16.87 8.40
N GLU A 408 -22.55 -18.21 8.28
CA GLU A 408 -22.70 -19.17 9.40
C GLU A 408 -22.59 -20.63 8.90
N SER A 409 -22.40 -21.53 9.84
CA SER A 409 -21.65 -22.79 9.79
C SER A 409 -22.50 -24.06 9.97
N GLU A 410 -21.85 -25.21 9.78
CA GLU A 410 -22.06 -26.55 10.41
C GLU A 410 -22.48 -27.72 9.50
N SER A 411 -21.48 -28.59 9.29
CA SER A 411 -21.39 -30.06 9.47
C SER A 411 -22.44 -31.05 8.94
N ASP A 412 -21.86 -32.12 8.37
CA ASP A 412 -22.18 -33.54 8.52
C ASP A 412 -23.06 -34.28 7.49
N SER A 413 -22.35 -35.21 6.82
CA SER A 413 -22.68 -36.62 6.65
C SER A 413 -23.30 -37.10 5.32
N ASP A 414 -22.65 -38.17 4.86
CA ASP A 414 -22.82 -38.90 3.61
C ASP A 414 -24.16 -39.64 3.47
N SER A 415 -24.55 -39.76 2.20
CA SER A 415 -25.20 -40.91 1.54
C SER A 415 -26.40 -41.60 2.20
N GLU A 416 -27.55 -41.59 1.52
CA GLU A 416 -28.04 -42.77 0.77
C GLU A 416 -29.28 -42.40 -0.07
N LEU A 417 -29.31 -42.90 -1.31
CA LEU A 417 -30.34 -42.66 -2.32
C LEU A 417 -31.56 -43.55 -2.07
N GLY A 418 -32.69 -42.96 -1.69
CA GLY A 418 -34.00 -43.61 -1.63
C GLY A 418 -34.85 -43.29 -2.86
N GLU A 419 -35.41 -44.32 -3.48
CA GLU A 419 -36.20 -44.28 -4.72
C GLU A 419 -37.44 -43.36 -4.60
N VAL A 420 -37.68 -42.54 -5.63
CA VAL A 420 -38.76 -41.53 -5.70
C VAL A 420 -40.10 -42.21 -5.99
N SER A 421 -41.05 -42.12 -5.07
CA SER A 421 -42.39 -42.67 -5.25
C SER A 421 -43.23 -41.87 -6.27
N GLN A 422 -44.08 -42.56 -7.03
CA GLN A 422 -44.98 -41.95 -8.03
C GLN A 422 -45.90 -40.88 -7.44
N ASP A 423 -46.24 -40.98 -6.15
CA ASP A 423 -47.07 -40.01 -5.45
C ASP A 423 -46.39 -38.64 -5.33
N TYR A 424 -45.06 -38.61 -5.18
CA TYR A 424 -44.29 -37.36 -5.17
C TYR A 424 -44.31 -36.68 -6.55
N LEU A 425 -44.20 -37.46 -7.62
CA LEU A 425 -44.30 -36.95 -9.00
C LEU A 425 -45.70 -36.41 -9.30
N ASN A 426 -46.75 -37.10 -8.87
CA ASN A 426 -48.13 -36.63 -9.02
C ASN A 426 -48.37 -35.31 -8.26
N SER A 427 -47.81 -35.18 -7.05
CA SER A 427 -47.89 -33.94 -6.26
C SER A 427 -47.18 -32.75 -6.94
N LEU A 428 -46.06 -33.01 -7.62
CA LEU A 428 -45.32 -32.01 -8.40
C LEU A 428 -46.09 -31.58 -9.64
N LEU A 429 -46.78 -32.52 -10.29
CA LEU A 429 -47.57 -32.28 -11.49
C LEU A 429 -48.85 -31.49 -11.18
N GLU A 430 -49.50 -31.75 -10.04
CA GLU A 430 -50.60 -30.90 -9.54
C GLU A 430 -50.14 -29.49 -9.24
N LYS A 431 -48.99 -29.33 -8.59
CA LYS A 431 -48.43 -28.01 -8.27
C LYS A 431 -48.09 -27.20 -9.53
N ALA A 432 -47.54 -27.86 -10.56
CA ALA A 432 -47.28 -27.22 -11.85
C ALA A 432 -48.58 -26.80 -12.59
N LYS A 433 -49.66 -27.57 -12.45
CA LYS A 433 -50.98 -27.21 -13.00
C LYS A 433 -51.59 -26.01 -12.26
N GLU A 434 -51.41 -25.91 -10.96
CA GLU A 434 -51.84 -24.76 -10.16
C GLU A 434 -51.08 -23.48 -10.54
N ASP A 435 -49.76 -23.55 -10.69
CA ASP A 435 -48.95 -22.41 -11.13
C ASP A 435 -49.36 -21.91 -12.53
N LEU A 436 -49.67 -22.82 -13.46
CA LEU A 436 -50.21 -22.46 -14.78
C LEU A 436 -51.56 -21.76 -14.67
N ARG A 437 -52.47 -22.24 -13.80
CA ARG A 437 -53.77 -21.60 -13.56
C ARG A 437 -53.58 -20.19 -12.99
N MET A 438 -52.69 -20.01 -12.02
CA MET A 438 -52.38 -18.69 -11.45
C MET A 438 -51.82 -17.74 -12.51
N ARG A 439 -50.89 -18.22 -13.36
CA ARG A 439 -50.32 -17.42 -14.47
C ARG A 439 -51.36 -17.04 -15.53
N THR A 440 -52.33 -17.91 -15.81
CA THR A 440 -53.44 -17.58 -16.71
C THR A 440 -54.42 -16.57 -16.10
N GLN A 441 -54.63 -16.61 -14.77
CA GLN A 441 -55.46 -15.63 -14.07
C GLN A 441 -54.78 -14.25 -13.95
N GLU A 442 -53.45 -14.21 -13.81
CA GLU A 442 -52.66 -12.98 -13.85
C GLU A 442 -52.67 -12.35 -15.25
N LYS A 443 -52.60 -13.16 -16.31
CA LYS A 443 -52.76 -12.68 -17.70
C LYS A 443 -54.18 -12.21 -18.04
N GLY A 444 -55.19 -12.60 -17.26
CA GLY A 444 -56.60 -12.22 -17.45
C GLY A 444 -57.02 -10.87 -16.86
N LYS A 445 -56.15 -10.18 -16.09
CA LYS A 445 -56.45 -8.88 -15.46
C LYS A 445 -55.94 -7.65 -16.22
N GLY A 446 -55.32 -7.83 -17.39
CA GLY A 446 -55.10 -6.76 -18.36
C GLY A 446 -56.20 -6.73 -19.42
N LYS A 447 -57.26 -5.92 -19.24
CA LYS A 447 -58.07 -5.41 -20.36
C LYS A 447 -57.12 -4.56 -21.22
N GLY A 448 -56.80 -4.86 -22.47
CA GLY A 448 -57.65 -5.17 -23.64
C GLY A 448 -57.29 -4.07 -24.66
N ARG A 449 -56.62 -4.36 -25.78
CA ARG A 449 -57.27 -4.61 -27.09
C ARG A 449 -56.19 -4.91 -28.15
N ALA A 450 -56.15 -6.15 -28.62
CA ALA A 450 -56.31 -6.62 -30.00
C ALA A 450 -55.28 -6.11 -31.05
N PHE A 451 -54.43 -7.04 -31.49
CA PHE A 451 -53.74 -7.00 -32.79
C PHE A 451 -54.74 -7.49 -33.86
N GLY A 452 -54.85 -6.74 -34.96
CA GLY A 452 -55.57 -7.12 -36.18
C GLY A 452 -54.66 -6.88 -37.39
N GLU A 453 -54.40 -7.98 -38.09
CA GLU A 453 -54.22 -8.22 -39.53
C GLU A 453 -53.79 -7.09 -40.48
N GLU A 454 -52.82 -7.48 -41.32
CA GLU A 454 -52.72 -7.22 -42.77
C GLU A 454 -52.20 -5.88 -43.31
N GLU A 455 -51.15 -6.05 -44.13
CA GLU A 455 -50.86 -5.41 -45.42
C GLU A 455 -50.27 -4.00 -45.53
N ASP A 456 -49.30 -3.95 -46.46
CA ASP A 456 -48.55 -2.88 -47.11
C ASP A 456 -49.19 -1.48 -47.21
N GLU A 457 -48.41 -0.44 -46.90
CA GLU A 457 -48.01 0.64 -47.85
C GLU A 457 -47.28 1.78 -47.11
N ILE A 458 -46.20 2.30 -47.70
CA ILE A 458 -45.55 3.54 -47.29
C ILE A 458 -46.25 4.70 -48.01
N ARG A 459 -46.81 5.67 -47.28
CA ARG A 459 -47.11 7.01 -47.80
C ARG A 459 -46.67 8.11 -46.83
N LEU A 460 -45.83 9.00 -47.35
CA LEU A 460 -45.42 10.28 -46.77
C LEU A 460 -46.57 11.30 -46.95
N GLY A 461 -46.80 12.14 -45.94
CA GLY A 461 -47.67 13.32 -46.06
C GLY A 461 -48.20 13.85 -44.73
N ASP A 462 -47.47 14.84 -44.20
CA ASP A 462 -47.93 16.15 -43.73
C ASP A 462 -48.99 16.30 -42.60
N GLU A 463 -48.54 17.04 -41.59
CA GLU A 463 -49.25 18.11 -40.87
C GLU A 463 -50.55 17.74 -40.11
N GLN A 464 -50.47 17.62 -38.78
CA GLN A 464 -50.95 18.69 -37.88
C GLN A 464 -50.80 18.37 -36.39
N GLU A 465 -50.65 19.47 -35.67
CA GLU A 465 -50.39 19.73 -34.27
C GLU A 465 -51.31 19.06 -33.22
N ASP A 466 -50.71 18.97 -32.03
CA ASP A 466 -51.31 18.99 -30.69
C ASP A 466 -52.02 17.74 -30.15
N ASP A 467 -51.24 16.95 -29.39
CA ASP A 467 -51.68 16.43 -28.09
C ASP A 467 -50.44 16.19 -27.20
N ALA A 468 -50.03 17.26 -26.51
CA ALA A 468 -49.08 17.19 -25.41
C ALA A 468 -49.65 16.33 -24.28
N LYS A 469 -49.31 15.03 -24.27
CA LYS A 469 -49.52 14.18 -23.10
C LYS A 469 -48.56 14.62 -22.01
N GLU A 470 -49.08 15.32 -21.01
CA GLU A 470 -48.36 15.72 -19.80
C GLU A 470 -47.57 14.51 -19.26
N LEU A 471 -46.25 14.70 -19.11
CA LEU A 471 -45.41 13.72 -18.43
C LEU A 471 -46.01 13.44 -17.05
N PRO A 472 -46.06 12.18 -16.59
CA PRO A 472 -46.51 11.88 -15.24
C PRO A 472 -45.66 12.67 -14.24
N GLN A 473 -46.31 13.31 -13.26
CA GLN A 473 -45.62 14.06 -12.22
C GLN A 473 -44.62 13.14 -11.51
N LEU A 474 -43.33 13.46 -11.64
CA LEU A 474 -42.29 12.88 -10.82
C LEU A 474 -42.56 13.34 -9.39
N GLU A 475 -42.93 12.41 -8.51
CA GLU A 475 -42.79 12.67 -7.08
C GLU A 475 -41.32 12.45 -6.73
N PRO A 476 -40.52 13.51 -6.52
CA PRO A 476 -39.17 13.33 -6.00
C PRO A 476 -39.37 12.83 -4.58
N GLY A 477 -39.11 11.54 -4.34
CA GLY A 477 -39.13 10.98 -3.00
C GLY A 477 -38.36 11.89 -2.04
N SER A 478 -38.83 11.95 -0.79
CA SER A 478 -38.23 12.73 0.30
C SER A 478 -36.69 12.62 0.26
N LEU A 479 -36.03 13.70 -0.15
CA LEU A 479 -34.57 13.77 -0.17
C LEU A 479 -34.06 13.71 1.27
N PRO A 480 -32.94 13.01 1.53
CA PRO A 480 -32.32 13.04 2.84
C PRO A 480 -31.94 14.48 3.22
N PRO A 481 -31.99 14.85 4.51
CA PRO A 481 -31.70 16.22 4.92
C PRO A 481 -30.26 16.59 4.55
N GLY A 482 -30.06 17.84 4.11
CA GLY A 482 -28.77 18.32 3.61
C GLY A 482 -27.62 18.18 4.62
N TYR A 483 -26.39 18.17 4.11
CA TYR A 483 -25.17 17.97 4.90
C TYR A 483 -24.85 19.14 5.85
N PHE A 484 -25.42 20.32 5.57
CA PHE A 484 -25.26 21.54 6.36
C PHE A 484 -26.63 21.98 6.88
N ASP A 485 -26.75 22.09 8.20
CA ASP A 485 -27.98 22.51 8.84
C ASP A 485 -27.88 24.01 9.18
N PHE A 486 -28.50 24.83 8.34
CA PHE A 486 -28.59 26.28 8.55
C PHE A 486 -29.85 26.55 9.37
N LYS A 487 -29.71 26.73 10.69
CA LYS A 487 -30.83 27.17 11.53
C LYS A 487 -31.09 28.66 11.28
N ASP A 488 -32.24 28.98 10.71
CA ASP A 488 -32.64 30.29 10.19
C ASP A 488 -32.83 31.43 11.22
N SER A 489 -32.09 31.47 12.34
CA SER A 489 -32.30 32.56 13.31
C SER A 489 -31.10 33.05 14.13
N ASP A 490 -29.86 32.60 13.87
CA ASP A 490 -28.70 33.12 14.62
C ASP A 490 -27.48 33.38 13.73
N THR A 491 -27.32 34.64 13.28
CA THR A 491 -26.23 35.09 12.38
C THR A 491 -24.83 35.09 13.02
N LYS A 492 -24.63 34.43 14.17
CA LYS A 492 -23.38 34.45 14.94
C LYS A 492 -22.72 33.08 15.14
N LYS A 493 -23.34 31.98 14.70
CA LYS A 493 -22.70 30.66 14.73
C LYS A 493 -22.47 30.11 13.32
N PRO A 494 -21.30 29.50 13.03
CA PRO A 494 -21.10 28.80 11.78
C PRO A 494 -22.06 27.61 11.69
N PRO A 495 -22.51 27.23 10.47
CA PRO A 495 -23.42 26.11 10.27
C PRO A 495 -22.83 24.81 10.82
N GLU A 496 -23.66 24.01 11.48
CA GLU A 496 -23.27 22.70 12.01
C GLU A 496 -23.21 21.67 10.86
N LEU A 497 -22.10 20.94 10.79
CA LEU A 497 -21.86 19.89 9.81
C LEU A 497 -22.49 18.58 10.31
N ARG A 498 -23.38 17.95 9.55
CA ARG A 498 -23.92 16.62 9.89
C ARG A 498 -22.92 15.52 9.52
N ASP A 499 -22.45 14.78 10.52
CA ASP A 499 -21.63 13.58 10.31
C ASP A 499 -22.53 12.33 10.20
N ILE A 500 -22.75 11.87 8.96
CA ILE A 500 -23.65 10.75 8.63
C ILE A 500 -23.24 9.44 9.32
N ASP A 501 -21.92 9.24 9.52
CA ASP A 501 -21.42 8.04 10.18
C ASP A 501 -21.70 8.04 11.69
N ALA A 502 -21.70 9.21 12.33
CA ALA A 502 -22.07 9.35 13.73
C ALA A 502 -23.57 9.07 13.93
N GLU A 503 -24.42 9.57 13.04
CA GLU A 503 -25.86 9.28 13.08
C GLU A 503 -26.19 7.81 12.78
N ARG A 504 -25.45 7.17 11.89
CA ARG A 504 -25.57 5.72 11.68
C ARG A 504 -25.17 4.95 12.93
N LEU A 505 -24.10 5.35 13.61
CA LEU A 505 -23.67 4.72 14.86
C LEU A 505 -24.68 4.95 15.98
N ASP A 506 -25.25 6.14 16.10
CA ASP A 506 -26.30 6.45 17.07
C ASP A 506 -27.62 5.73 16.73
N GLY A 507 -27.94 5.56 15.45
CA GLY A 507 -29.05 4.75 14.95
C GLY A 507 -28.87 3.26 15.27
N ILE A 508 -27.66 2.73 15.07
CA ILE A 508 -27.30 1.36 15.43
C ILE A 508 -27.36 1.19 16.96
N ALA A 509 -26.82 2.14 17.72
CA ALA A 509 -26.83 2.12 19.18
C ALA A 509 -28.24 2.23 19.77
N SER A 510 -29.12 3.02 19.15
CA SER A 510 -30.53 3.14 19.56
C SER A 510 -31.39 1.96 19.13
N SER A 511 -31.03 1.26 18.05
CA SER A 511 -31.67 0.00 17.64
C SER A 511 -31.31 -1.17 18.57
N SER A 512 -30.14 -1.13 19.22
CA SER A 512 -29.80 -2.07 20.30
C SER A 512 -30.35 -1.57 21.64
N SER A 513 -31.66 -1.74 21.86
CA SER A 513 -32.21 -1.65 23.21
C SER A 513 -31.70 -2.86 24.01
N ALA A 514 -30.66 -2.64 24.82
CA ALA A 514 -30.46 -3.51 25.98
C ALA A 514 -31.73 -3.40 26.85
N PRO A 515 -32.32 -4.50 27.33
CA PRO A 515 -33.48 -4.43 28.21
C PRO A 515 -33.12 -3.57 29.41
N ALA A 516 -33.96 -2.57 29.74
CA ALA A 516 -33.75 -1.72 30.90
C ALA A 516 -33.49 -2.59 32.12
N ALA A 517 -32.31 -2.44 32.73
CA ALA A 517 -31.95 -3.19 33.93
C ALA A 517 -33.08 -3.02 34.95
N THR A 518 -33.68 -4.14 35.37
CA THR A 518 -34.74 -4.14 36.38
C THR A 518 -34.29 -3.29 37.57
N PRO A 519 -35.12 -2.35 38.06
CA PRO A 519 -34.73 -1.52 39.20
C PRO A 519 -34.30 -2.44 40.34
N ALA A 520 -33.08 -2.25 40.82
CA ALA A 520 -32.51 -3.11 41.84
C ALA A 520 -33.48 -3.19 43.04
N PRO A 521 -33.84 -4.39 43.52
CA PRO A 521 -34.74 -4.54 44.64
C PRO A 521 -34.21 -3.74 45.84
N PRO A 522 -35.08 -3.13 46.66
CA PRO A 522 -34.63 -2.38 47.82
C PRO A 522 -33.79 -3.29 48.71
N GLU A 523 -32.53 -2.91 48.99
CA GLU A 523 -31.63 -3.68 49.85
C GLU A 523 -32.23 -3.82 51.26
N LEU A 524 -32.86 -4.97 51.51
CA LEU A 524 -33.36 -5.38 52.81
C LEU A 524 -32.24 -6.15 53.53
N GLY A 525 -32.02 -5.87 54.81
CA GLY A 525 -31.15 -6.70 55.64
C GLY A 525 -31.72 -8.12 55.78
N LYS A 526 -30.93 -9.07 56.29
CA LYS A 526 -31.37 -10.46 56.55
C LYS A 526 -32.65 -10.55 57.39
N ASP A 527 -32.98 -9.49 58.13
CA ASP A 527 -34.14 -9.38 59.02
C ASP A 527 -35.32 -8.55 58.42
N GLY A 528 -35.29 -8.23 57.12
CA GLY A 528 -36.39 -7.54 56.42
C GLY A 528 -36.58 -6.05 56.78
N ARG A 529 -35.67 -5.46 57.58
CA ARG A 529 -35.68 -4.04 57.92
C ARG A 529 -34.87 -3.21 56.89
N LYS A 530 -35.30 -1.95 56.68
CA LYS A 530 -34.56 -0.98 55.84
C LYS A 530 -33.22 -0.67 56.51
N LEU A 531 -32.12 -0.95 55.80
CA LEU A 531 -30.75 -0.76 56.31
C LEU A 531 -30.49 0.67 56.80
N ALA A 532 -29.84 0.81 57.95
CA ALA A 532 -29.48 2.12 58.51
C ALA A 532 -28.45 2.83 57.60
N LYS A 533 -28.41 4.18 57.62
CA LYS A 533 -27.47 4.95 56.78
C LYS A 533 -25.99 4.53 56.95
N LYS A 534 -25.60 4.10 58.17
CA LYS A 534 -24.25 3.61 58.47
C LYS A 534 -23.97 2.25 57.81
N GLU A 535 -24.93 1.34 57.84
CA GLU A 535 -24.84 0.00 57.21
C GLU A 535 -24.82 0.12 55.69
N LYS A 536 -25.66 0.99 55.10
CA LYS A 536 -25.60 1.33 53.68
C LYS A 536 -24.24 1.90 53.27
N LYS A 537 -23.64 2.74 54.12
CA LYS A 537 -22.29 3.26 53.87
C LYS A 537 -21.21 2.18 53.98
N GLN A 538 -21.39 1.17 54.85
CA GLN A 538 -20.48 0.02 54.94
C GLN A 538 -20.63 -0.89 53.74
N LEU A 539 -21.85 -1.17 53.27
CA LEU A 539 -22.09 -1.95 52.05
C LEU A 539 -21.51 -1.27 50.81
N LYS A 540 -21.70 0.05 50.68
CA LYS A 540 -21.07 0.86 49.62
C LYS A 540 -19.55 0.91 49.67
N LYS A 541 -18.93 0.63 50.82
CA LYS A 541 -17.47 0.51 50.95
C LYS A 541 -16.96 -0.90 50.62
N ARG A 542 -17.83 -1.90 50.50
CA ARG A 542 -17.39 -3.26 50.12
C ARG A 542 -17.16 -3.39 48.63
N THR A 543 -17.79 -2.53 47.83
CA THR A 543 -17.68 -2.49 46.38
C THR A 543 -17.06 -1.17 45.91
N ALA A 544 -16.41 -1.19 44.74
CA ALA A 544 -15.85 0.01 44.11
C ALA A 544 -16.92 0.96 43.53
N GLY A 545 -18.18 0.52 43.48
CA GLY A 545 -19.34 1.25 42.98
C GLY A 545 -19.75 0.89 41.55
N PRO A 546 -20.87 1.45 41.05
CA PRO A 546 -21.52 1.00 39.81
C PRO A 546 -20.74 1.35 38.53
N GLN A 547 -19.93 2.42 38.55
CA GLN A 547 -19.02 2.75 37.43
C GLN A 547 -17.95 1.68 37.20
N TRP A 548 -17.68 0.85 38.21
CA TRP A 548 -16.71 -0.22 38.15
C TRP A 548 -17.38 -1.60 38.38
N PHE A 549 -18.62 -1.73 37.88
CA PHE A 549 -19.43 -2.95 37.95
C PHE A 549 -19.57 -3.54 39.37
N ASP A 550 -19.59 -2.68 40.40
CA ASP A 550 -19.67 -3.06 41.80
C ASP A 550 -18.60 -4.09 42.23
N LEU A 551 -17.38 -3.93 41.70
CA LEU A 551 -16.25 -4.81 41.99
C LEU A 551 -16.03 -4.95 43.51
N PRO A 552 -16.13 -6.16 44.09
CA PRO A 552 -15.91 -6.36 45.51
C PRO A 552 -14.42 -6.28 45.87
N ALA A 553 -14.12 -5.81 47.08
CA ALA A 553 -12.78 -5.97 47.63
C ALA A 553 -12.45 -7.47 47.79
N PRO A 554 -11.23 -7.92 47.44
CA PRO A 554 -10.82 -9.31 47.62
C PRO A 554 -10.84 -9.72 49.09
N ASP A 555 -11.07 -11.00 49.35
CA ASP A 555 -11.12 -11.50 50.72
C ASP A 555 -9.75 -11.38 51.40
N SER A 556 -9.76 -11.06 52.69
CA SER A 556 -8.56 -10.85 53.50
C SER A 556 -7.64 -12.08 53.52
N ALA A 557 -8.20 -13.28 53.38
CA ALA A 557 -7.46 -14.54 53.29
C ALA A 557 -6.68 -14.69 51.97
N GLU A 558 -7.17 -14.09 50.88
CA GLU A 558 -6.56 -14.17 49.55
C GLU A 558 -5.52 -13.07 49.31
N LEU A 559 -5.55 -11.98 50.07
CA LEU A 559 -4.63 -10.84 49.95
C LEU A 559 -3.14 -11.26 49.90
N PRO A 560 -2.62 -12.16 50.77
CA PRO A 560 -1.22 -12.57 50.70
C PRO A 560 -0.87 -13.34 49.42
N ARG A 561 -1.82 -14.10 48.87
CA ARG A 561 -1.65 -14.83 47.61
C ARG A 561 -1.66 -13.87 46.42
N LEU A 562 -2.67 -13.01 46.33
CA LEU A 562 -2.78 -12.00 45.27
C LEU A 562 -1.59 -11.05 45.27
N TYR A 563 -1.10 -10.68 46.46
CA TYR A 563 0.11 -9.90 46.60
C TYR A 563 1.33 -10.56 45.94
N ARG A 564 1.54 -11.88 46.14
CA ARG A 564 2.65 -12.61 45.50
C ARG A 564 2.51 -12.63 43.97
N GLU A 565 1.29 -12.76 43.46
CA GLU A 565 1.03 -12.76 42.01
C GLU A 565 1.29 -11.39 41.37
N VAL A 566 0.82 -10.31 42.00
CA VAL A 566 1.07 -8.93 41.53
C VAL A 566 2.55 -8.54 41.68
N GLU A 567 3.21 -8.96 42.76
CA GLU A 567 4.65 -8.78 42.94
C GLU A 567 5.43 -9.50 41.82
N ALA A 568 5.05 -10.73 41.46
CA ALA A 568 5.66 -11.45 40.35
C ALA A 568 5.48 -10.73 39.01
N LEU A 569 4.29 -10.15 38.75
CA LEU A 569 4.03 -9.32 37.57
C LEU A 569 4.88 -8.06 37.55
N ARG A 570 5.07 -7.39 38.70
CA ARG A 570 5.96 -6.22 38.82
C ARG A 570 7.40 -6.57 38.52
N LEU A 571 7.84 -7.77 38.93
CA LEU A 571 9.19 -8.29 38.69
C LEU A 571 9.41 -8.86 37.27
N ARG A 572 8.45 -8.71 36.34
CA ARG A 572 8.59 -9.21 34.94
C ARG A 572 9.85 -8.72 34.23
N ASN A 573 10.27 -7.48 34.46
CA ASN A 573 11.51 -6.92 33.89
C ASN A 573 12.78 -7.64 34.40
N ALA A 574 12.74 -8.21 35.61
CA ALA A 574 13.86 -8.96 36.18
C ALA A 574 13.88 -10.42 35.71
N MET A 575 12.69 -10.98 35.42
CA MET A 575 12.49 -12.34 34.91
C MET A 575 12.86 -12.44 33.43
N ASP A 576 12.41 -11.49 32.61
CA ASP A 576 12.79 -11.38 31.19
C ASP A 576 13.41 -9.99 30.90
N PRO A 577 14.74 -9.85 31.04
CA PRO A 577 15.42 -8.56 30.85
C PRO A 577 15.46 -8.10 29.39
N LYS A 578 15.06 -8.95 28.42
CA LYS A 578 15.01 -8.57 27.00
C LYS A 578 13.73 -7.81 26.65
N ARG A 579 12.65 -8.01 27.43
CA ARG A 579 11.37 -7.34 27.24
C ARG A 579 11.23 -6.18 28.22
N PHE A 580 11.06 -4.98 27.68
CA PHE A 580 10.87 -3.78 28.50
C PHE A 580 9.39 -3.56 28.79
N TYR A 581 9.04 -3.55 30.07
CA TYR A 581 7.70 -3.24 30.51
C TYR A 581 7.65 -1.97 31.37
N ARG A 582 6.56 -1.21 31.23
CA ARG A 582 6.29 -0.02 32.04
C ARG A 582 6.17 -0.41 33.52
N ARG A 583 6.81 0.37 34.39
CA ARG A 583 6.71 0.24 35.86
C ARG A 583 5.35 0.70 36.33
N GLU A 584 4.75 -0.06 37.23
CA GLU A 584 3.45 0.27 37.82
C GLU A 584 3.59 1.14 39.08
N PRO A 585 2.65 2.06 39.31
CA PRO A 585 2.61 2.82 40.56
C PRO A 585 2.43 1.85 41.75
N GLY A 586 3.34 1.94 42.73
CA GLY A 586 3.30 1.09 43.93
C GLY A 586 4.33 -0.05 43.96
N GLU A 587 5.17 -0.18 42.94
CA GLU A 587 6.33 -1.09 42.94
C GLU A 587 7.25 -0.82 44.15
N GLY A 588 7.58 -1.86 44.92
CA GLY A 588 8.44 -1.78 46.11
C GLY A 588 7.76 -1.32 47.42
N LYS A 589 6.46 -0.98 47.41
CA LYS A 589 5.71 -0.58 48.63
C LYS A 589 5.07 -1.75 49.39
N GLY A 590 5.40 -2.99 49.02
CA GLY A 590 4.85 -4.19 49.63
C GLY A 590 3.32 -4.30 49.47
N ILE A 591 2.66 -4.95 50.44
CA ILE A 591 1.19 -5.13 50.46
C ILE A 591 0.45 -3.78 50.40
N LYS A 592 1.04 -2.70 50.95
CA LYS A 592 0.47 -1.34 50.90
C LYS A 592 0.46 -0.72 49.50
N GLY A 593 1.17 -1.32 48.54
CA GLY A 593 1.19 -0.90 47.14
C GLY A 593 0.07 -1.50 46.29
N LEU A 594 -0.82 -2.32 46.87
CA LEU A 594 -1.93 -2.95 46.16
C LEU A 594 -3.20 -2.08 46.25
N PRO A 595 -3.98 -1.92 45.17
CA PRO A 595 -5.27 -1.23 45.23
C PRO A 595 -6.23 -1.90 46.22
N GLU A 596 -7.14 -1.13 46.84
CA GLU A 596 -8.15 -1.67 47.77
C GLU A 596 -9.20 -2.52 47.05
N TYR A 597 -9.53 -2.17 45.80
CA TYR A 597 -10.45 -2.90 44.94
C TYR A 597 -9.75 -3.29 43.64
N PHE A 598 -9.55 -4.58 43.41
CA PHE A 598 -9.02 -5.13 42.17
C PHE A 598 -9.45 -6.60 42.06
N ALA A 599 -9.52 -7.12 40.83
CA ALA A 599 -9.69 -8.53 40.57
C ALA A 599 -8.66 -8.99 39.53
N ILE A 600 -8.21 -10.24 39.68
CA ILE A 600 -7.33 -10.90 38.73
C ILE A 600 -8.18 -11.91 37.96
N GLY A 601 -8.27 -11.74 36.65
CA GLY A 601 -8.98 -12.65 35.75
C GLY A 601 -8.01 -13.30 34.76
N THR A 602 -8.40 -14.46 34.23
CA THR A 602 -7.72 -15.07 33.08
C THR A 602 -8.50 -14.72 31.82
N VAL A 603 -7.82 -14.18 30.81
CA VAL A 603 -8.44 -13.89 29.52
C VAL A 603 -8.54 -15.21 28.76
N VAL A 604 -9.77 -15.71 28.60
CA VAL A 604 -10.04 -16.88 27.75
C VAL A 604 -10.21 -16.37 26.32
N THR A 605 -9.27 -16.70 25.44
CA THR A 605 -9.37 -16.36 24.01
C THR A 605 -10.52 -17.14 23.37
N THR A 606 -11.45 -16.44 22.71
CA THR A 606 -12.46 -17.06 21.82
C THR A 606 -11.80 -17.55 20.53
N SER A 607 -12.38 -18.54 19.87
CA SER A 607 -11.87 -19.15 18.62
C SER A 607 -11.92 -18.24 17.37
N THR A 608 -12.09 -16.93 17.55
CA THR A 608 -12.26 -15.93 16.48
C THR A 608 -10.98 -15.09 16.27
N PRO A 609 -10.72 -14.60 15.03
CA PRO A 609 -9.37 -14.48 14.46
C PRO A 609 -8.60 -13.20 14.81
N PHE A 610 -8.96 -12.50 15.89
CA PHE A 610 -8.20 -11.35 16.39
C PHE A 610 -7.45 -11.73 17.66
N GLY A 611 -6.39 -12.52 17.48
CA GLY A 611 -5.48 -12.91 18.54
C GLY A 611 -4.51 -13.94 18.01
N THR A 612 -3.23 -13.59 17.95
CA THR A 612 -2.14 -14.44 17.47
C THR A 612 -2.21 -15.82 18.11
N THR A 613 -2.18 -16.89 17.31
CA THR A 613 -1.84 -18.24 17.78
C THR A 613 -0.37 -18.24 18.16
N SER A 614 -0.05 -17.63 19.30
CA SER A 614 1.28 -17.68 19.87
C SER A 614 1.51 -19.12 20.31
N GLY A 615 2.55 -19.77 19.79
CA GLY A 615 3.08 -21.02 20.33
C GLY A 615 3.47 -20.93 21.82
N ASP A 616 3.38 -19.73 22.41
CA ASP A 616 3.57 -19.40 23.81
C ASP A 616 2.37 -19.75 24.71
N ASN A 617 1.21 -20.14 24.15
CA ASN A 617 0.03 -20.49 24.97
C ASN A 617 0.18 -21.89 25.59
N LEU A 618 0.23 -21.96 26.93
CA LEU A 618 0.31 -23.22 27.65
C LEU A 618 -0.92 -24.11 27.35
N PRO A 619 -0.74 -25.41 27.05
CA PRO A 619 -1.84 -26.36 26.95
C PRO A 619 -2.54 -26.49 28.30
N ARG A 620 -3.82 -26.88 28.30
CA ARG A 620 -4.66 -26.97 29.51
C ARG A 620 -4.02 -27.84 30.62
N ALA A 621 -3.21 -28.82 30.26
CA ALA A 621 -2.49 -29.70 31.20
C ALA A 621 -1.31 -29.01 31.92
N GLU A 622 -0.68 -28.03 31.27
CA GLU A 622 0.48 -27.31 31.83
C GLU A 622 0.07 -26.09 32.65
N ARG A 623 -1.14 -25.55 32.42
CA ARG A 623 -1.73 -24.45 33.19
C ARG A 623 -1.87 -24.84 34.67
N LYS A 624 -1.46 -23.95 35.57
CA LYS A 624 -1.62 -24.11 37.02
C LYS A 624 -2.73 -23.20 37.53
N ARG A 625 -3.03 -23.32 38.83
CA ARG A 625 -4.09 -22.53 39.47
C ARG A 625 -3.72 -21.04 39.56
N ASN A 626 -2.43 -20.73 39.63
CA ASN A 626 -1.89 -19.41 39.91
C ASN A 626 -0.73 -19.10 38.97
N LEU A 627 -0.55 -17.81 38.63
CA LEU A 627 0.59 -17.35 37.85
C LEU A 627 1.94 -17.71 38.49
N VAL A 628 2.06 -17.56 39.81
CA VAL A 628 3.30 -17.89 40.52
C VAL A 628 3.61 -19.39 40.44
N ASP A 629 2.59 -20.25 40.51
CA ASP A 629 2.77 -21.70 40.41
C ASP A 629 3.19 -22.11 38.99
N GLU A 630 2.72 -21.41 37.96
CA GLU A 630 3.18 -21.57 36.57
C GLU A 630 4.64 -21.16 36.41
N LEU A 631 5.02 -20.00 36.93
CA LEU A 631 6.42 -19.52 36.91
C LEU A 631 7.36 -20.46 37.67
N VAL A 632 6.89 -21.06 38.77
CA VAL A 632 7.66 -22.08 39.49
C VAL A 632 7.71 -23.39 38.69
N ALA A 633 6.68 -23.73 37.94
CA ALA A 633 6.68 -24.94 37.11
C ALA A 633 7.65 -24.81 35.92
N ASP A 634 7.74 -23.63 35.31
CA ASP A 634 8.57 -23.35 34.13
C ASP A 634 10.07 -23.67 34.34
N SER A 635 10.61 -24.44 33.40
CA SER A 635 11.99 -24.93 33.44
C SER A 635 13.02 -23.82 33.19
N GLU A 636 12.67 -22.81 32.38
CA GLU A 636 13.56 -21.70 32.06
C GLU A 636 13.64 -20.71 33.22
N ALA A 637 12.50 -20.32 33.79
CA ALA A 637 12.43 -19.52 35.00
C ALA A 637 13.20 -20.18 36.17
N LYS A 638 13.05 -21.50 36.37
CA LYS A 638 13.83 -22.27 37.36
C LYS A 638 15.34 -22.18 37.14
N ARG A 639 15.81 -22.37 35.89
CA ARG A 639 17.25 -22.30 35.55
C ARG A 639 17.80 -20.91 35.84
N TYR A 640 17.08 -19.86 35.43
CA TYR A 640 17.50 -18.48 35.66
C TYR A 640 17.51 -18.12 37.15
N ALA A 641 16.44 -18.47 37.89
CA ALA A 641 16.35 -18.23 39.32
C ALA A 641 17.45 -18.96 40.10
N LYS A 642 17.72 -20.23 39.76
CA LYS A 642 18.82 -21.01 40.37
C LYS A 642 20.17 -20.36 40.11
N ARG A 643 20.46 -19.96 38.86
CA ARG A 643 21.69 -19.25 38.50
C ARG A 643 21.84 -17.94 39.29
N LYS A 644 20.79 -17.12 39.37
CA LYS A 644 20.81 -15.86 40.12
C LYS A 644 20.94 -16.07 41.62
N PHE A 645 20.30 -17.10 42.17
CA PHE A 645 20.44 -17.47 43.57
C PHE A 645 21.89 -17.88 43.88
N GLU A 646 22.50 -18.71 43.05
CA GLU A 646 23.91 -19.11 43.20
C GLU A 646 24.85 -17.91 43.09
N ASP A 647 24.62 -16.99 42.14
CA ASP A 647 25.38 -15.75 42.01
C ASP A 647 25.26 -14.89 43.29
N LEU A 648 24.05 -14.73 43.82
CA LEU A 648 23.81 -13.99 45.08
C LEU A 648 24.42 -14.67 46.30
N GLN A 649 24.38 -16.01 46.37
CA GLN A 649 25.01 -16.79 47.43
C GLN A 649 26.54 -16.67 47.37
N LYS A 650 27.16 -16.71 46.19
CA LYS A 650 28.59 -16.44 46.01
C LYS A 650 28.96 -15.03 46.52
N VAL A 651 28.13 -14.03 46.22
CA VAL A 651 28.33 -12.65 46.69
C VAL A 651 28.13 -12.51 48.21
N ARG A 652 27.15 -13.22 48.80
CA ARG A 652 26.87 -13.20 50.26
C ARG A 652 27.90 -14.00 51.07
N GLY A 653 28.31 -15.16 50.57
CA GLY A 653 29.28 -16.07 51.21
C GLY A 653 30.73 -15.61 51.13
N ALA A 654 31.07 -14.68 50.22
CA ALA A 654 32.40 -14.08 50.16
C ALA A 654 32.73 -13.31 51.47
N ARG A 655 33.66 -13.85 52.26
CA ARG A 655 34.26 -13.23 53.46
C ARG A 655 35.76 -13.06 53.25
N GLY A 656 36.32 -11.91 53.65
CA GLY A 656 37.75 -11.57 53.48
C GLY A 656 38.01 -10.12 53.06
N ARG A 657 39.28 -9.70 53.03
CA ARG A 657 39.71 -8.34 52.67
C ARG A 657 39.42 -8.06 51.18
N GLY A 658 38.81 -6.91 50.85
CA GLY A 658 38.45 -6.54 49.46
C GLY A 658 37.08 -7.03 48.95
N THR A 659 36.31 -7.73 49.78
CA THR A 659 34.95 -8.20 49.45
C THR A 659 33.94 -7.06 49.25
N LEU A 660 34.10 -5.95 49.98
CA LEU A 660 33.24 -4.77 49.87
C LEU A 660 33.33 -4.13 48.47
N ALA A 661 34.55 -3.98 47.92
CA ALA A 661 34.77 -3.43 46.59
C ALA A 661 34.18 -4.31 45.46
N LYS A 662 34.31 -5.64 45.57
CA LYS A 662 33.67 -6.60 44.65
C LYS A 662 32.13 -6.55 44.72
N ARG A 663 31.56 -6.34 45.91
CA ARG A 663 30.12 -6.13 46.11
C ARG A 663 29.62 -4.81 45.51
N PHE A 664 30.41 -3.74 45.57
CA PHE A 664 30.05 -2.46 44.95
C PHE A 664 30.24 -2.47 43.42
N GLY A 665 31.26 -3.14 42.89
CA GLY A 665 31.48 -3.27 41.45
C GLY A 665 30.37 -4.04 40.72
N SER A 666 29.78 -5.05 41.37
CA SER A 666 28.64 -5.82 40.85
C SER A 666 27.28 -5.11 40.99
N ARG A 667 27.21 -4.01 41.76
CA ARG A 667 26.02 -3.16 41.93
C ARG A 667 25.99 -1.97 40.98
N LYS A 668 26.99 -1.76 40.12
CA LYS A 668 26.95 -0.68 39.13
C LYS A 668 25.78 -0.93 38.17
N PRO A 669 24.90 0.05 37.92
CA PRO A 669 23.87 -0.10 36.91
C PRO A 669 24.55 -0.29 35.55
N LYS A 670 24.15 -1.36 34.83
CA LYS A 670 24.29 -1.39 33.38
C LYS A 670 23.33 -0.35 32.83
N TRP A 671 23.79 0.90 32.74
CA TRP A 671 23.29 1.80 31.74
C TRP A 671 23.87 1.37 30.39
#